data_AF-A0A1G8X564-F1
#
_entry.id   AF-A0A1G8X564-F1
#
_cell.length_a   1.000
_cell.length_b   1.000
_cell.length_c   1.000
_cell.angle_alpha   90.00
_cell.angle_beta   90.00
_cell.angle_gamma   90.00
#
_symmetry.space_group_name_H-M   'P 1'
#
loop_
_entity.id
_entity.type
_entity.pdbx_description
1 polymer ?
#
loop_
_entity_poly.entity_id
_entity_poly.type
_entity_poly.pdbx_seq_one_letter_code
_entity_poly.pdbx_strand_id
1 'polypeptide(L)'
;MKPKEFKQKTKENRSTIATKKEGKSLILFTLLAILLFYPPFFRGLFFQKEILITHILSFGLFTIYLINKVTKGEKISFNNPFDYIGLFFIVAYILPIVFRQWADLRGAIGLVLRYTNFFVVYLMVKEYAVEEKYKNWIVDIFILSGVGTAIIGLLGGAGYVTLQDVVLGNRISSTFQYPNTLAAFMMTLFFITAGKQAIENNNWKRNLYATAGFVMAFTFIFTYSRTAWVIFPIFALIYLVILPSMERVKTIFYYIAVIVPSLLLLQPFSSYTTNIEDKSPRAVLTVVIGIAIFLGIYIGAQLIIQKLQEKDFKKVYIGLAAVMVAFVILTTAAFNVTRPLTFDNSEATENKSNNIHRVIGSVEGNQDYNLFLNLEAVGNEENQWPWRIRIFSIDGEGQRQALLTRNGEVDEAGDILLPFTTNEDTEKLAIYFDNLYPGTQVTFYEAKLLTVDEEVVDTINLSYRFIPETIINRINVLDLNQQSFTTRVAYYRDSFKIFKNYPIFGAGGGAWHGLYAKYQSEPYFSTEAHNYFLQTLVEVGVIGMLLMLVFLGMLLALFMMAVKNRRTMEMTILFAIGSLLTHSGLDFNFSYLSIPLFMWGLMALVDVEPIKNLNVKIKEKLNKELYAAIPLVLILPFIFISFSFYGGHQSAVRAAEALQYEGDYEKGYTLLESAIARDGFNKDFRGDMARLQTMIGEQNQQQVWFQLAEENLLRALQYSPHNENLLGQLGQLYLSLGDFEKGFGYIEKMVTAAPLRPVVYETKANAYSIVANYYLDNGETEKAKEMFEMATGVVEDVEVGNSQAERTIQLNRETINTLAKNRYIKENIEKSMIKERVDNIIYIAYLDQHIDETRGLPNGWWTWNREGGNIQTELVEKGIRVVNDGKDLGILLTPQFQLEPSTTYGIDLKLGGDVEEHLQLLLHSRSGTAIQFSQRPLGKPNGEGTYSFTFTTTEDLEAGGQDLRFYHYGDSEKSYIVEWVALYKMD
;
A
#
# COMPACT_ATOMS: atom_id res chain seq x y z
N MET A 1 -66.52 66.99 3.29
CA MET A 1 -66.08 66.22 4.47
C MET A 1 -65.57 64.85 4.00
N LYS A 2 -64.40 64.42 4.50
CA LYS A 2 -63.62 63.25 4.06
C LYS A 2 -64.16 61.93 4.64
N PRO A 3 -64.01 60.78 3.95
CA PRO A 3 -63.96 59.47 4.61
C PRO A 3 -62.52 59.10 4.96
N LYS A 4 -62.29 58.64 6.19
CA LYS A 4 -61.00 58.18 6.72
C LYS A 4 -60.80 56.69 6.41
N GLU A 5 -59.69 56.36 5.75
CA GLU A 5 -59.12 55.02 5.70
C GLU A 5 -58.44 54.68 7.05
N PHE A 6 -58.75 53.50 7.60
CA PHE A 6 -58.04 52.92 8.74
C PHE A 6 -57.09 51.82 8.25
N LYS A 7 -55.78 52.12 8.25
CA LYS A 7 -54.70 51.13 8.12
C LYS A 7 -54.39 50.53 9.49
N GLN A 8 -54.60 49.23 9.64
CA GLN A 8 -54.11 48.43 10.77
C GLN A 8 -52.58 48.25 10.64
N LYS A 9 -51.85 48.73 11.66
CA LYS A 9 -50.41 48.49 11.85
C LYS A 9 -50.20 47.16 12.58
N THR A 10 -49.53 46.21 11.93
CA THR A 10 -48.87 45.06 12.55
C THR A 10 -47.61 45.54 13.29
N LYS A 11 -47.51 45.19 14.58
CA LYS A 11 -46.34 45.42 15.45
C LYS A 11 -45.30 44.33 15.17
N GLU A 12 -44.26 44.65 14.39
CA GLU A 12 -42.99 43.94 14.43
C GLU A 12 -42.16 44.47 15.61
N ASN A 13 -41.94 43.64 16.63
CA ASN A 13 -40.97 43.89 17.69
C ASN A 13 -39.54 43.69 17.12
N ARG A 14 -38.95 44.75 16.58
CA ARG A 14 -37.49 44.87 16.41
C ARG A 14 -36.88 45.43 17.69
N SER A 15 -36.41 44.57 18.58
CA SER A 15 -35.46 44.95 19.63
C SER A 15 -34.03 44.82 19.07
N THR A 16 -33.59 45.82 18.31
CA THR A 16 -32.18 45.99 17.96
C THR A 16 -31.47 46.71 19.11
N ILE A 17 -30.84 45.94 20.00
CA ILE A 17 -29.71 46.47 20.77
C ILE A 17 -28.57 46.59 19.77
N ALA A 18 -28.25 47.83 19.40
CA ALA A 18 -27.13 48.17 18.54
C ALA A 18 -25.81 47.96 19.31
N THR A 19 -25.31 46.73 19.33
CA THR A 19 -23.89 46.47 19.60
C THR A 19 -23.11 46.87 18.35
N LYS A 20 -22.17 47.82 18.49
CA LYS A 20 -21.15 48.15 17.49
C LYS A 20 -20.61 46.86 16.87
N LYS A 21 -20.88 46.62 15.58
CA LYS A 21 -20.23 45.55 14.80
C LYS A 21 -18.78 45.97 14.56
N GLU A 22 -17.89 45.64 15.48
CA GLU A 22 -16.46 45.59 15.14
C GLU A 22 -16.26 44.50 14.07
N GLY A 23 -15.54 44.82 12.99
CA GLY A 23 -15.27 43.88 11.91
C GLY A 23 -14.47 42.65 12.39
N LYS A 24 -14.71 41.49 11.76
CA LYS A 24 -13.91 40.28 12.02
C LYS A 24 -12.43 40.56 11.75
N SER A 25 -11.55 39.99 12.59
CA SER A 25 -10.10 40.16 12.44
C SER A 25 -9.62 39.58 11.11
N LEU A 26 -9.05 40.43 10.24
CA LEU A 26 -8.49 40.00 8.96
C LEU A 26 -7.20 39.19 9.15
N ILE A 27 -6.40 39.51 10.17
CA ILE A 27 -5.16 38.79 10.48
C ILE A 27 -5.46 37.33 10.84
N LEU A 28 -6.44 37.11 11.73
CA LEU A 28 -6.86 35.75 12.10
C LEU A 28 -7.40 34.97 10.90
N PHE A 29 -8.14 35.64 10.01
CA PHE A 29 -8.61 35.02 8.77
C PHE A 29 -7.44 34.63 7.85
N THR A 30 -6.44 35.50 7.69
CA THR A 30 -5.26 35.20 6.85
C THR A 30 -4.48 34.00 7.40
N LEU A 31 -4.30 33.92 8.73
CA LEU A 31 -3.65 32.75 9.35
C LEU A 31 -4.48 31.47 9.17
N LEU A 32 -5.81 31.56 9.29
CA LEU A 32 -6.70 30.44 9.00
C LEU A 32 -6.62 30.03 7.52
N ALA A 33 -6.57 30.99 6.60
CA ALA A 33 -6.42 30.73 5.18
C ALA A 33 -5.13 29.97 4.86
N ILE A 34 -4.00 30.35 5.47
CA ILE A 34 -2.73 29.63 5.36
C ILE A 34 -2.91 28.19 5.86
N LEU A 35 -3.50 28.01 7.05
CA LEU A 35 -3.75 26.71 7.65
C LEU A 35 -4.63 25.79 6.80
N LEU A 36 -5.58 26.34 6.04
CA LEU A 36 -6.42 25.58 5.11
C LEU A 36 -5.73 25.29 3.76
N PHE A 37 -4.75 26.11 3.38
CA PHE A 37 -4.05 26.01 2.09
C PHE A 37 -2.93 24.97 2.10
N TYR A 38 -2.04 25.02 3.09
CA TYR A 38 -0.78 24.26 3.09
C TYR A 38 -0.87 22.74 3.31
N PRO A 39 -1.87 22.16 4.04
CA PRO A 39 -1.83 20.76 4.45
C PRO A 39 -1.55 19.73 3.34
N PRO A 40 -2.11 19.84 2.12
CA PRO A 40 -1.84 18.88 1.05
C PRO A 40 -0.38 18.85 0.57
N PHE A 41 0.40 19.91 0.81
CA PHE A 41 1.77 20.07 0.28
C PHE A 41 2.84 19.31 1.08
N PHE A 42 2.51 18.83 2.29
CA PHE A 42 3.47 18.16 3.18
C PHE A 42 3.10 16.69 3.36
N ARG A 43 3.22 15.89 2.28
CA ARG A 43 2.91 14.44 2.30
C ARG A 43 1.48 14.16 2.77
N GLY A 44 0.56 15.07 2.42
CA GLY A 44 -0.82 15.11 2.91
C GLY A 44 -0.98 15.05 4.43
N LEU A 45 0.07 15.40 5.18
CA LEU A 45 0.16 15.23 6.64
C LEU A 45 -0.08 13.78 7.08
N PHE A 46 0.58 12.82 6.42
CA PHE A 46 0.57 11.41 6.80
C PHE A 46 1.53 11.10 7.96
N PHE A 47 2.72 11.70 7.94
CA PHE A 47 3.78 11.43 8.90
C PHE A 47 3.62 12.22 10.20
N GLN A 48 4.09 11.63 11.30
CA GLN A 48 3.89 12.15 12.66
C GLN A 48 4.45 13.56 12.87
N LYS A 49 5.63 13.87 12.31
CA LYS A 49 6.26 15.20 12.42
C LYS A 49 5.34 16.30 11.89
N GLU A 50 4.83 16.14 10.68
CA GLU A 50 3.97 17.10 9.99
C GLU A 50 2.61 17.23 10.67
N ILE A 51 2.06 16.13 11.17
CA ILE A 51 0.82 16.10 11.96
C ILE A 51 0.97 16.93 13.23
N LEU A 52 2.05 16.70 14.00
CA LEU A 52 2.30 17.40 15.26
C LEU A 52 2.53 18.90 15.05
N ILE A 53 3.27 19.28 14.00
CA ILE A 53 3.42 20.70 13.61
C ILE A 53 2.04 21.32 13.32
N THR A 54 1.20 20.61 12.56
CA THR A 54 -0.16 21.09 12.26
C THR A 54 -1.02 21.21 13.50
N HIS A 55 -0.91 20.28 14.47
CA HIS A 55 -1.55 20.39 15.77
C HIS A 55 -1.12 21.65 16.53
N ILE A 56 0.18 21.92 16.60
CA ILE A 56 0.72 23.13 17.23
C ILE A 56 0.15 24.39 16.57
N LEU A 57 0.20 24.47 15.24
CA LEU A 57 -0.23 25.66 14.49
C LEU A 57 -1.74 25.92 14.65
N SER A 58 -2.56 24.90 14.51
CA SER A 58 -4.03 25.01 14.61
C SER A 58 -4.52 25.26 16.03
N PHE A 59 -3.97 24.58 17.05
CA PHE A 59 -4.30 24.84 18.45
C PHE A 59 -3.78 26.21 18.91
N GLY A 60 -2.61 26.63 18.44
CA GLY A 60 -2.08 27.98 18.66
C GLY A 60 -2.99 29.04 18.05
N LEU A 61 -3.39 28.89 16.78
CA LEU A 61 -4.31 29.79 16.12
C LEU A 61 -5.68 29.84 16.83
N PHE A 62 -6.21 28.68 17.24
CA PHE A 62 -7.45 28.60 17.98
C PHE A 62 -7.34 29.29 19.35
N THR A 63 -6.21 29.16 20.04
CA THR A 63 -5.94 29.86 21.29
C THR A 63 -5.98 31.38 21.10
N ILE A 64 -5.33 31.91 20.05
CA ILE A 64 -5.38 33.35 19.73
C ILE A 64 -6.81 33.78 19.40
N TYR A 65 -7.54 32.97 18.61
CA TYR A 65 -8.95 33.19 18.29
C TYR A 65 -9.82 33.27 19.56
N LEU A 66 -9.63 32.36 20.51
CA LEU A 66 -10.37 32.33 21.77
C LEU A 66 -10.01 33.48 22.70
N ILE A 67 -8.73 33.85 22.81
CA ILE A 67 -8.30 35.02 23.58
C ILE A 67 -8.98 36.28 23.03
N ASN A 68 -9.00 36.47 21.71
CA ASN A 68 -9.71 37.58 21.09
C ASN A 68 -11.22 37.57 21.36
N LYS A 69 -11.85 36.41 21.49
CA LYS A 69 -13.26 36.33 21.92
C LYS A 69 -13.45 36.66 23.39
N VAL A 70 -12.59 36.16 24.27
CA VAL A 70 -12.63 36.44 25.71
C VAL A 70 -12.46 37.93 25.97
N THR A 71 -11.51 38.60 25.31
CA THR A 71 -11.30 40.05 25.47
C THR A 71 -12.48 40.88 25.00
N LYS A 72 -13.27 40.37 24.04
CA LYS A 72 -14.50 41.01 23.55
C LYS A 72 -15.77 40.59 24.31
N GLY A 73 -15.68 39.68 25.27
CA GLY A 73 -16.84 39.11 25.97
C GLY A 73 -17.74 38.26 25.06
N GLU A 74 -17.21 37.79 23.93
CA GLU A 74 -17.93 36.98 22.95
C GLU A 74 -18.02 35.51 23.40
N LYS A 75 -19.09 34.85 22.98
CA LYS A 75 -19.33 33.42 23.23
C LYS A 75 -19.11 32.60 21.96
N ILE A 76 -18.93 31.30 22.14
CA ILE A 76 -18.98 30.33 21.05
C ILE A 76 -20.41 29.82 20.94
N SER A 77 -20.99 29.95 19.75
CA SER A 77 -22.31 29.39 19.47
C SER A 77 -22.18 27.95 19.00
N PHE A 78 -22.82 27.05 19.74
CA PHE A 78 -23.15 25.71 19.32
C PHE A 78 -24.56 25.81 18.80
N ASN A 79 -24.71 25.78 17.49
CA ASN A 79 -26.02 25.92 16.84
C ASN A 79 -26.14 25.03 15.61
N ASN A 80 -25.10 24.31 15.22
CA ASN A 80 -25.08 23.42 14.07
C ASN A 80 -25.08 21.96 14.57
N PRO A 81 -25.88 21.03 14.00
CA PRO A 81 -25.79 19.61 14.36
C PRO A 81 -24.37 19.04 14.31
N PHE A 82 -23.54 19.50 13.37
CA PHE A 82 -22.15 19.08 13.26
C PHE A 82 -21.26 19.56 14.41
N ASP A 83 -21.67 20.60 15.16
CA ASP A 83 -20.99 21.01 16.41
C ASP A 83 -21.01 19.86 17.43
N TYR A 84 -22.17 19.21 17.57
CA TYR A 84 -22.38 18.12 18.51
C TYR A 84 -21.78 16.82 17.99
N ILE A 85 -21.92 16.53 16.69
CA ILE A 85 -21.30 15.34 16.09
C ILE A 85 -19.78 15.39 16.25
N GLY A 86 -19.13 16.53 15.94
CA GLY A 86 -17.70 16.70 16.13
C GLY A 86 -17.27 16.52 17.59
N LEU A 87 -18.00 17.11 18.53
CA LEU A 87 -17.75 16.93 19.97
C LEU A 87 -17.91 15.47 20.41
N PHE A 88 -18.95 14.77 19.95
CA PHE A 88 -19.19 13.38 20.30
C PHE A 88 -18.18 12.42 19.68
N PHE A 89 -17.62 12.73 18.50
CA PHE A 89 -16.48 11.97 17.99
C PHE A 89 -15.25 12.12 18.89
N ILE A 90 -14.93 13.33 19.36
CA ILE A 90 -13.83 13.52 20.31
C ILE A 90 -14.07 12.69 21.57
N VAL A 91 -15.29 12.72 22.12
CA VAL A 91 -15.65 11.90 23.28
C VAL A 91 -15.51 10.41 22.95
N ALA A 92 -15.99 9.94 21.81
CA ALA A 92 -15.90 8.53 21.41
C ALA A 92 -14.45 8.03 21.39
N TYR A 93 -13.51 8.83 20.87
CA TYR A 93 -12.08 8.49 20.87
C TYR A 93 -11.42 8.57 22.26
N ILE A 94 -12.00 9.31 23.21
CA ILE A 94 -11.55 9.34 24.61
C ILE A 94 -12.03 8.09 25.39
N LEU A 95 -13.20 7.52 25.05
CA LEU A 95 -13.79 6.42 25.82
C LEU A 95 -12.86 5.18 25.95
N PRO A 96 -12.20 4.67 24.88
CA PRO A 96 -11.24 3.57 25.01
C PRO A 96 -10.09 3.86 25.98
N ILE A 97 -9.66 5.12 26.05
CA ILE A 97 -8.62 5.58 26.98
C ILE A 97 -9.16 5.60 28.42
N VAL A 98 -10.39 6.05 28.64
CA VAL A 98 -10.98 6.05 29.99
C VAL A 98 -11.22 4.63 30.50
N PHE A 99 -11.64 3.71 29.63
CA PHE A 99 -11.96 2.33 29.98
C PHE A 99 -10.79 1.34 29.88
N ARG A 100 -9.57 1.82 29.58
CA ARG A 100 -8.37 0.96 29.46
C ARG A 100 -8.48 -0.14 28.41
N GLN A 101 -9.09 0.18 27.27
CA GLN A 101 -9.30 -0.75 26.15
C GLN A 101 -8.40 -0.47 24.94
N TRP A 102 -7.38 0.39 25.08
CA TRP A 102 -6.49 0.71 23.96
C TRP A 102 -5.59 -0.47 23.58
N ALA A 103 -5.37 -0.66 22.28
CA ALA A 103 -4.29 -1.51 21.77
C ALA A 103 -2.95 -0.78 21.69
N ASP A 104 -2.99 0.53 21.46
CA ASP A 104 -1.84 1.43 21.47
C ASP A 104 -2.26 2.76 22.12
N LEU A 105 -1.78 3.02 23.33
CA LEU A 105 -2.18 4.22 24.09
C LEU A 105 -1.75 5.50 23.38
N ARG A 106 -0.53 5.54 22.83
CA ARG A 106 -0.02 6.73 22.15
C ARG A 106 -0.76 6.99 20.84
N GLY A 107 -1.08 5.94 20.10
CA GLY A 107 -1.97 5.99 18.94
C GLY A 107 -3.34 6.57 19.30
N ALA A 108 -3.93 6.10 20.41
CA ALA A 108 -5.24 6.55 20.87
C ALA A 108 -5.25 8.04 21.23
N ILE A 109 -4.24 8.51 21.99
CA ILE A 109 -4.06 9.95 22.29
C ILE A 109 -3.86 10.74 20.99
N GLY A 110 -3.11 10.18 20.04
CA GLY A 110 -2.91 10.76 18.70
C GLY A 110 -4.22 11.03 17.97
N LEU A 111 -5.16 10.08 17.96
CA LEU A 111 -6.46 10.30 17.31
C LEU A 111 -7.36 11.28 18.07
N VAL A 112 -7.29 11.34 19.40
CA VAL A 112 -7.97 12.42 20.16
C VAL A 112 -7.44 13.78 19.73
N LEU A 113 -6.12 13.94 19.57
CA LEU A 113 -5.52 15.17 19.02
C LEU A 113 -6.03 15.45 17.60
N ARG A 114 -6.08 14.44 16.72
CA ARG A 114 -6.59 14.59 15.34
C ARG A 114 -8.05 15.06 15.30
N TYR A 115 -8.96 14.41 16.03
CA TYR A 115 -10.39 14.80 16.03
C TYR A 115 -10.62 16.16 16.70
N THR A 116 -9.86 16.49 17.75
CA THR A 116 -9.87 17.83 18.34
C THR A 116 -9.39 18.87 17.33
N ASN A 117 -8.38 18.54 16.53
CA ASN A 117 -7.88 19.39 15.46
C ASN A 117 -8.95 19.74 14.42
N PHE A 118 -9.64 18.72 13.92
CA PHE A 118 -10.72 18.90 12.95
C PHE A 118 -11.80 19.82 13.49
N PHE A 119 -12.16 19.61 14.77
CA PHE A 119 -13.22 20.36 15.42
C PHE A 119 -12.86 21.85 15.62
N VAL A 120 -11.63 22.17 16.05
CA VAL A 120 -11.25 23.58 16.25
C VAL A 120 -11.14 24.34 14.93
N VAL A 121 -10.63 23.69 13.87
CA VAL A 121 -10.58 24.29 12.52
C VAL A 121 -11.99 24.49 11.99
N TYR A 122 -12.85 23.48 12.13
CA TYR A 122 -14.28 23.57 11.79
C TYR A 122 -14.97 24.75 12.49
N LEU A 123 -14.77 24.94 13.79
CA LEU A 123 -15.38 26.05 14.55
C LEU A 123 -14.92 27.42 14.04
N MET A 124 -13.63 27.58 13.75
CA MET A 124 -13.10 28.83 13.20
C MET A 124 -13.66 29.10 11.80
N VAL A 125 -13.68 28.11 10.91
CA VAL A 125 -14.24 28.25 9.55
C VAL A 125 -15.72 28.60 9.62
N LYS A 126 -16.49 27.92 10.47
CA LYS A 126 -17.94 28.12 10.65
C LYS A 126 -18.24 29.57 11.03
N GLU A 127 -17.48 30.14 11.96
CA GLU A 127 -17.66 31.53 12.41
C GLU A 127 -17.44 32.54 11.27
N TYR A 128 -16.38 32.36 10.48
CA TYR A 128 -16.10 33.25 9.35
C TYR A 128 -17.12 33.07 8.23
N ALA A 129 -17.51 31.83 7.92
CA ALA A 129 -18.41 31.45 6.84
C ALA A 129 -19.85 32.01 6.97
N VAL A 130 -20.22 32.55 8.14
CA VAL A 130 -21.49 33.30 8.32
C VAL A 130 -21.62 34.46 7.31
N GLU A 131 -20.50 35.07 6.91
CA GLU A 131 -20.49 36.09 5.86
C GLU A 131 -20.10 35.48 4.51
N GLU A 132 -20.95 35.69 3.51
CA GLU A 132 -20.82 35.11 2.16
C GLU A 132 -19.46 35.42 1.50
N LYS A 133 -18.86 36.58 1.82
CA LYS A 133 -17.52 36.96 1.36
C LYS A 133 -16.46 35.95 1.81
N TYR A 134 -16.40 35.63 3.11
CA TYR A 134 -15.41 34.69 3.66
C TYR A 134 -15.71 33.26 3.24
N LYS A 135 -16.99 32.87 3.13
CA LYS A 135 -17.39 31.57 2.58
C LYS A 135 -16.80 31.36 1.18
N ASN A 136 -16.92 32.35 0.30
CA ASN A 136 -16.34 32.29 -1.04
C ASN A 136 -14.81 32.24 -1.02
N TRP A 137 -14.16 33.06 -0.20
CA TRP A 137 -12.70 33.04 -0.07
C TRP A 137 -12.15 31.69 0.41
N ILE A 138 -12.84 31.02 1.35
CA ILE A 138 -12.43 29.70 1.86
C ILE A 138 -12.53 28.64 0.76
N VAL A 139 -13.59 28.67 -0.04
CA VAL A 139 -13.71 27.79 -1.22
C VAL A 139 -12.58 28.07 -2.22
N ASP A 140 -12.28 29.34 -2.48
CA ASP A 140 -11.19 29.73 -3.38
C ASP A 140 -9.82 29.24 -2.87
N ILE A 141 -9.56 29.31 -1.56
CA ILE A 141 -8.35 28.78 -0.92
C ILE A 141 -8.20 27.28 -1.14
N PHE A 142 -9.28 26.51 -0.98
CA PHE A 142 -9.27 25.08 -1.23
C PHE A 142 -9.03 24.74 -2.71
N ILE A 143 -9.66 25.47 -3.63
CA ILE A 143 -9.42 25.32 -5.07
C ILE A 143 -7.95 25.63 -5.40
N LEU A 144 -7.39 26.71 -4.85
CA LEU A 144 -5.99 27.09 -5.06
C LEU A 144 -5.03 26.02 -4.54
N SER A 145 -5.31 25.43 -3.36
CA SER A 145 -4.53 24.31 -2.82
C SER A 145 -4.55 23.11 -3.79
N GLY A 146 -5.74 22.76 -4.30
CA GLY A 146 -5.89 21.72 -5.32
C GLY A 146 -5.12 21.98 -6.60
N VAL A 147 -5.22 23.19 -7.16
CA VAL A 147 -4.47 23.58 -8.36
C VAL A 147 -2.96 23.48 -8.12
N GLY A 148 -2.48 23.93 -6.96
CA GLY A 148 -1.07 23.80 -6.59
C GLY A 148 -0.61 22.35 -6.56
N THR A 149 -1.37 21.46 -5.90
CA THR A 149 -1.06 20.02 -5.91
C THR A 149 -1.16 19.40 -7.31
N ALA A 150 -2.11 19.83 -8.15
CA ALA A 150 -2.26 19.31 -9.50
C ALA A 150 -1.07 19.69 -10.40
N ILE A 151 -0.64 20.96 -10.34
CA ILE A 151 0.50 21.47 -11.10
C ILE A 151 1.79 20.79 -10.66
N ILE A 152 2.02 20.62 -9.35
CA ILE A 152 3.19 19.89 -8.84
C ILE A 152 3.22 18.46 -9.40
N GLY A 153 2.07 17.78 -9.46
CA GLY A 153 1.95 16.45 -10.02
C GLY A 153 2.28 16.40 -11.51
N LEU A 154 1.72 17.33 -12.30
CA LEU A 154 1.97 17.40 -13.75
C LEU A 154 3.43 17.75 -14.07
N LEU A 155 4.04 18.68 -13.31
CA LEU A 155 5.45 19.03 -13.46
C LEU A 155 6.38 17.91 -12.97
N GLY A 156 5.97 17.16 -11.95
CA GLY A 156 6.65 15.93 -11.52
C GLY A 156 6.63 14.86 -12.61
N GLY A 157 5.48 14.64 -13.25
CA GLY A 157 5.36 13.79 -14.44
C GLY A 157 6.27 14.22 -15.59
N ALA A 158 6.49 15.52 -15.76
CA ALA A 158 7.38 16.08 -16.79
C ALA A 158 8.86 16.16 -16.38
N GLY A 159 9.24 15.68 -15.18
CA GLY A 159 10.63 15.70 -14.69
C GLY A 159 11.12 17.05 -14.11
N TYR A 160 10.26 18.07 -13.97
CA TYR A 160 10.65 19.40 -13.48
C TYR A 160 10.59 19.55 -11.96
N VAL A 161 9.80 18.71 -11.27
CA VAL A 161 9.72 18.68 -9.81
C VAL A 161 10.27 17.36 -9.31
N THR A 162 11.34 17.43 -8.53
CA THR A 162 11.95 16.28 -7.87
C THR A 162 11.50 16.23 -6.41
N LEU A 163 10.41 15.49 -6.17
CA LEU A 163 9.99 15.10 -4.82
C LEU A 163 9.92 13.58 -4.79
N GLN A 164 10.27 12.99 -3.65
CA GLN A 164 10.10 11.55 -3.44
C GLN A 164 8.67 11.14 -3.77
N ASP A 165 8.51 10.10 -4.60
CA ASP A 165 7.23 9.54 -5.03
C ASP A 165 6.25 10.60 -5.58
N VAL A 166 6.74 11.67 -6.22
CA VAL A 166 5.87 12.62 -6.95
C VAL A 166 5.16 11.94 -8.11
N VAL A 167 5.83 10.96 -8.70
CA VAL A 167 5.28 9.95 -9.59
C VAL A 167 5.68 8.60 -9.00
N LEU A 168 4.70 7.79 -8.61
CA LEU A 168 4.91 6.45 -8.05
C LEU A 168 4.73 5.41 -9.17
N GLY A 169 5.84 4.81 -9.61
CA GLY A 169 5.88 4.05 -10.87
C GLY A 169 5.58 4.99 -12.04
N ASN A 170 4.48 4.74 -12.76
CA ASN A 170 3.98 5.65 -13.81
C ASN A 170 2.78 6.51 -13.35
N ARG A 171 2.47 6.55 -12.06
CA ARG A 171 1.24 7.17 -11.53
C ARG A 171 1.54 8.50 -10.87
N ILE A 172 0.89 9.57 -11.30
CA ILE A 172 1.04 10.87 -10.63
C ILE A 172 0.43 10.80 -9.22
N SER A 173 1.26 11.06 -8.22
CA SER A 173 0.91 11.09 -6.79
C SER A 173 1.11 12.48 -6.17
N SER A 174 1.87 13.35 -6.83
CA SER A 174 2.15 14.72 -6.38
C SER A 174 2.66 14.75 -4.93
N THR A 175 2.40 15.82 -4.21
CA THR A 175 2.79 16.03 -2.81
C THR A 175 2.18 15.03 -1.84
N PHE A 176 1.17 14.23 -2.23
CA PHE A 176 0.61 13.19 -1.38
C PHE A 176 1.45 11.92 -1.34
N GLN A 177 2.34 11.70 -2.32
CA GLN A 177 3.12 10.48 -2.49
C GLN A 177 2.28 9.20 -2.66
N TYR A 178 0.95 9.35 -2.75
CA TYR A 178 0.02 8.24 -2.92
C TYR A 178 -1.09 8.64 -3.90
N PRO A 179 -1.16 7.97 -5.07
CA PRO A 179 -2.00 8.41 -6.19
C PRO A 179 -3.51 8.29 -5.91
N ASN A 180 -3.94 7.36 -5.05
CA ASN A 180 -5.37 7.19 -4.74
C ASN A 180 -5.90 8.35 -3.88
N THR A 181 -5.13 8.82 -2.89
CA THR A 181 -5.51 10.00 -2.11
C THR A 181 -5.53 11.25 -2.98
N LEU A 182 -4.55 11.42 -3.89
CA LEU A 182 -4.57 12.52 -4.86
C LEU A 182 -5.83 12.46 -5.75
N ALA A 183 -6.19 11.27 -6.26
CA ALA A 183 -7.37 11.09 -7.10
C ALA A 183 -8.67 11.50 -6.36
N ALA A 184 -8.82 11.06 -5.10
CA ALA A 184 -9.95 11.43 -4.26
C ALA A 184 -10.05 12.95 -4.05
N PHE A 185 -8.91 13.60 -3.78
CA PHE A 185 -8.83 15.04 -3.58
C PHE A 185 -9.15 15.82 -4.86
N MET A 186 -8.57 15.43 -6.00
CA MET A 186 -8.85 16.03 -7.32
C MET A 186 -10.31 15.87 -7.73
N MET A 187 -10.89 14.68 -7.57
CA MET A 187 -12.31 14.42 -7.85
C MET A 187 -13.23 15.31 -7.00
N THR A 188 -12.93 15.44 -5.71
CA THR A 188 -13.75 16.24 -4.78
C THR A 188 -13.73 17.71 -5.20
N LEU A 189 -12.55 18.28 -5.46
CA LEU A 189 -12.43 19.67 -5.89
C LEU A 189 -12.95 19.90 -7.32
N PHE A 190 -12.88 18.91 -8.21
CA PHE A 190 -13.52 18.98 -9.52
C PHE A 190 -15.02 19.26 -9.40
N PHE A 191 -15.75 18.55 -8.53
CA PHE A 191 -17.17 18.84 -8.32
C PHE A 191 -17.41 20.23 -7.74
N ILE A 192 -16.58 20.69 -6.79
CA ILE A 192 -16.64 22.06 -6.26
C ILE A 192 -16.48 23.10 -7.37
N THR A 193 -15.47 22.96 -8.22
CA THR A 193 -15.24 23.88 -9.35
C THR A 193 -16.36 23.81 -10.40
N ALA A 194 -16.93 22.62 -10.66
CA ALA A 194 -18.07 22.43 -11.56
C ALA A 194 -19.31 23.19 -11.08
N GLY A 195 -19.59 23.20 -9.77
CA GLY A 195 -20.65 24.01 -9.18
C GLY A 195 -20.34 25.50 -9.22
N LYS A 196 -19.13 25.91 -8.81
CA LYS A 196 -18.70 27.32 -8.79
C LYS A 196 -18.77 27.96 -10.18
N GLN A 197 -18.32 27.29 -11.23
CA GLN A 197 -18.42 27.82 -12.59
C GLN A 197 -19.86 27.92 -13.09
N ALA A 198 -20.76 27.02 -12.66
CA ALA A 198 -22.15 27.01 -13.11
C ALA A 198 -22.94 28.20 -12.54
N ILE A 199 -22.65 28.62 -11.31
CA ILE A 199 -23.36 29.70 -10.60
C ILE A 199 -22.70 31.08 -10.75
N GLU A 200 -21.41 31.14 -11.13
CA GLU A 200 -20.67 32.40 -11.21
C GLU A 200 -21.10 33.24 -12.41
N ASN A 201 -21.38 34.52 -12.14
CA ASN A 201 -21.81 35.49 -13.16
C ASN A 201 -20.63 36.29 -13.72
N ASN A 202 -19.56 36.45 -12.94
CA ASN A 202 -18.37 37.13 -13.41
C ASN A 202 -17.58 36.23 -14.37
N ASN A 203 -17.50 36.62 -15.64
CA ASN A 203 -16.83 35.86 -16.69
C ASN A 203 -15.37 35.49 -16.35
N TRP A 204 -14.62 36.41 -15.75
CA TRP A 204 -13.22 36.16 -15.38
C TRP A 204 -13.11 35.06 -14.31
N LYS A 205 -13.87 35.19 -13.22
CA LYS A 205 -13.90 34.19 -12.14
C LYS A 205 -14.43 32.84 -12.63
N ARG A 206 -15.49 32.86 -13.44
CA ARG A 206 -16.07 31.65 -14.03
C ARG A 206 -15.02 30.88 -14.84
N ASN A 207 -14.28 31.57 -15.72
CA ASN A 207 -13.24 30.94 -16.52
C ASN A 207 -12.10 30.41 -15.63
N LEU A 208 -11.71 31.14 -14.58
CA LEU A 208 -10.70 30.66 -13.61
C LEU A 208 -11.14 29.35 -12.93
N TYR A 209 -12.37 29.29 -12.43
CA TYR A 209 -12.92 28.08 -11.81
C TYR A 209 -12.99 26.91 -12.80
N ALA A 210 -13.44 27.18 -14.02
CA ALA A 210 -13.54 26.16 -15.06
C ALA A 210 -12.15 25.60 -15.43
N THR A 211 -11.14 26.46 -15.59
CA THR A 211 -9.75 26.05 -15.84
C THR A 211 -9.15 25.28 -14.67
N ALA A 212 -9.42 25.71 -13.42
CA ALA A 212 -8.97 24.99 -12.24
C ALA A 212 -9.49 23.54 -12.23
N GLY A 213 -10.78 23.35 -12.53
CA GLY A 213 -11.35 22.01 -12.62
C GLY A 213 -10.83 21.21 -13.82
N PHE A 214 -10.51 21.84 -14.97
CA PHE A 214 -9.82 21.16 -16.07
C PHE A 214 -8.46 20.61 -15.65
N VAL A 215 -7.64 21.43 -14.99
CA VAL A 215 -6.32 21.00 -14.48
C VAL A 215 -6.47 19.84 -13.49
N MET A 216 -7.45 19.91 -12.58
CA MET A 216 -7.73 18.82 -11.62
C MET A 216 -8.16 17.53 -12.33
N ALA A 217 -9.06 17.62 -13.32
CA ALA A 217 -9.53 16.47 -14.08
C ALA A 217 -8.41 15.85 -14.93
N PHE A 218 -7.55 16.69 -15.53
CA PHE A 218 -6.41 16.22 -16.31
C PHE A 218 -5.41 15.47 -15.41
N THR A 219 -5.02 16.05 -14.27
CA THR A 219 -4.17 15.36 -13.28
C THR A 219 -4.83 14.09 -12.76
N PHE A 220 -6.14 14.12 -12.48
CA PHE A 220 -6.90 12.97 -11.99
C PHE A 220 -6.76 11.74 -12.90
N ILE A 221 -6.76 11.92 -14.22
CA ILE A 221 -6.59 10.81 -15.17
C ILE A 221 -5.25 10.10 -14.93
N PHE A 222 -4.16 10.84 -14.81
CA PHE A 222 -2.81 10.27 -14.65
C PHE A 222 -2.49 9.76 -13.23
N THR A 223 -3.42 9.87 -12.27
CA THR A 223 -3.31 9.13 -11.00
C THR A 223 -3.49 7.62 -11.20
N TYR A 224 -4.10 7.23 -12.33
CA TYR A 224 -4.43 5.84 -12.67
C TYR A 224 -5.16 5.10 -11.54
N SER A 225 -5.94 5.81 -10.71
CA SER A 225 -6.71 5.18 -9.62
C SER A 225 -7.94 4.47 -10.17
N ARG A 226 -7.90 3.12 -10.18
CA ARG A 226 -8.98 2.26 -10.72
C ARG A 226 -10.33 2.55 -10.05
N THR A 227 -10.34 2.56 -8.73
CA THR A 227 -11.52 2.88 -7.93
C THR A 227 -12.08 4.25 -8.30
N ALA A 228 -11.22 5.26 -8.38
CA ALA A 228 -11.63 6.61 -8.72
C ALA A 228 -12.21 6.70 -10.15
N TRP A 229 -11.60 6.02 -11.12
CA TRP A 229 -12.08 5.96 -12.50
C TRP A 229 -13.45 5.29 -12.64
N VAL A 230 -13.77 4.29 -11.81
CA VAL A 230 -15.09 3.65 -11.81
C VAL A 230 -16.14 4.54 -11.16
N ILE A 231 -15.84 5.14 -10.00
CA ILE A 231 -16.83 5.96 -9.30
C ILE A 231 -17.05 7.33 -9.96
N PHE A 232 -16.03 7.92 -10.59
CA PHE A 232 -16.11 9.29 -11.11
C PHE A 232 -17.24 9.46 -12.14
N PRO A 233 -17.40 8.62 -13.18
CA PRO A 233 -18.51 8.72 -14.13
C PRO A 233 -19.88 8.58 -13.45
N ILE A 234 -20.00 7.67 -12.47
CA ILE A 234 -21.24 7.47 -11.70
C ILE A 234 -21.59 8.75 -10.95
N PHE A 235 -20.65 9.34 -10.23
CA PHE A 235 -20.85 10.61 -9.53
C PHE A 235 -21.10 11.77 -10.52
N ALA A 236 -20.39 11.85 -11.64
CA ALA A 236 -20.63 12.88 -12.66
C ALA A 236 -22.06 12.82 -13.22
N LEU A 237 -22.58 11.62 -13.48
CA LEU A 237 -23.97 11.42 -13.93
C LEU A 237 -24.98 11.80 -12.84
N ILE A 238 -24.79 11.33 -11.60
CA ILE A 238 -25.68 11.70 -10.49
C ILE A 238 -25.67 13.23 -10.29
N TYR A 239 -24.51 13.87 -10.38
CA TYR A 239 -24.37 15.32 -10.26
C TYR A 239 -25.19 16.08 -11.32
N LEU A 240 -25.19 15.60 -12.56
CA LEU A 240 -26.04 16.19 -13.62
C LEU A 240 -27.53 16.03 -13.30
N VAL A 241 -27.96 14.86 -12.81
CA VAL A 241 -29.36 14.60 -12.48
C VAL A 241 -29.89 15.53 -11.39
N ILE A 242 -29.08 15.81 -10.37
CA ILE A 242 -29.49 16.63 -9.22
C ILE A 242 -29.47 18.13 -9.51
N LEU A 243 -28.66 18.59 -10.48
CA LEU A 243 -28.55 20.02 -10.81
C LEU A 243 -29.88 20.58 -11.37
N PRO A 244 -30.23 21.84 -11.04
CA PRO A 244 -31.33 22.52 -11.71
C PRO A 244 -31.05 22.68 -13.21
N SER A 245 -32.11 22.89 -14.00
CA SER A 245 -32.08 22.73 -15.47
C SER A 245 -31.01 23.56 -16.17
N MET A 246 -30.86 24.84 -15.82
CA MET A 246 -29.88 25.74 -16.44
C MET A 246 -28.44 25.40 -16.01
N GLU A 247 -28.19 25.18 -14.72
CA GLU A 247 -26.89 24.77 -14.20
C GLU A 247 -26.47 23.40 -14.73
N ARG A 248 -27.43 22.49 -14.94
CA ARG A 248 -27.21 21.20 -15.60
C ARG A 248 -26.70 21.38 -17.02
N VAL A 249 -27.34 22.24 -17.81
CA VAL A 249 -26.88 22.52 -19.20
C VAL A 249 -25.48 23.14 -19.18
N LYS A 250 -25.21 24.12 -18.32
CA LYS A 250 -23.86 24.69 -18.16
C LYS A 250 -22.82 23.62 -17.80
N THR A 251 -23.18 22.69 -16.93
CA THR A 251 -22.28 21.61 -16.47
C THR A 251 -22.06 20.56 -17.55
N ILE A 252 -23.07 20.23 -18.36
CA ILE A 252 -22.92 19.34 -19.53
C ILE A 252 -21.87 19.91 -20.50
N PHE A 253 -22.02 21.17 -20.90
CA PHE A 253 -21.06 21.82 -21.78
C PHE A 253 -19.67 21.93 -21.15
N TYR A 254 -19.59 22.17 -19.83
CA TYR A 254 -18.33 22.15 -19.10
C TYR A 254 -17.66 20.77 -19.14
N TYR A 255 -18.40 19.68 -18.93
CA TYR A 255 -17.87 18.31 -19.02
C TYR A 255 -17.36 17.99 -20.42
N ILE A 256 -18.10 18.37 -21.48
CA ILE A 256 -17.62 18.23 -22.86
C ILE A 256 -16.32 19.00 -23.06
N ALA A 257 -16.26 20.25 -22.60
CA ALA A 257 -15.08 21.08 -22.70
C ALA A 257 -13.87 20.50 -21.95
N VAL A 258 -14.07 19.76 -20.86
CA VAL A 258 -13.01 19.06 -20.12
C VAL A 258 -12.58 17.76 -20.81
N ILE A 259 -13.55 16.93 -21.22
CA ILE A 259 -13.31 15.58 -21.76
C ILE A 259 -12.57 15.65 -23.10
N VAL A 260 -13.02 16.49 -24.03
CA VAL A 260 -12.45 16.58 -25.39
C VAL A 260 -10.94 16.84 -25.38
N PRO A 261 -10.41 17.93 -24.78
CA PRO A 261 -8.97 18.18 -24.72
C PRO A 261 -8.23 17.14 -23.89
N SER A 262 -8.84 16.62 -22.81
CA SER A 262 -8.18 15.59 -21.98
C SER A 262 -7.90 14.31 -22.78
N LEU A 263 -8.85 13.86 -23.61
CA LEU A 263 -8.68 12.69 -24.47
C LEU A 263 -7.68 12.95 -25.61
N LEU A 264 -7.77 14.11 -26.25
CA LEU A 264 -6.85 14.47 -27.35
C LEU A 264 -5.39 14.50 -26.89
N LEU A 265 -5.15 14.90 -25.63
CA LEU A 265 -3.81 15.09 -25.08
C LEU A 265 -3.35 13.95 -24.18
N LEU A 266 -4.19 12.93 -23.97
CA LEU A 266 -3.90 11.78 -23.15
C LEU A 266 -2.65 11.03 -23.62
N GLN A 267 -2.64 10.65 -24.90
CA GLN A 267 -1.52 9.92 -25.51
C GLN A 267 -0.24 10.77 -25.62
N PRO A 268 -0.29 12.01 -26.14
CA PRO A 268 0.89 12.88 -26.15
C PRO A 268 1.52 13.06 -24.77
N PHE A 269 0.71 13.39 -23.75
CA PHE A 269 1.24 13.60 -22.40
C PHE A 269 1.84 12.31 -21.83
N SER A 270 1.17 11.16 -21.96
CA SER A 270 1.73 9.89 -21.48
C SER A 270 3.04 9.54 -22.18
N SER A 271 3.12 9.72 -23.50
CA SER A 271 4.34 9.43 -24.26
C SER A 271 5.52 10.32 -23.84
N TYR A 272 5.25 11.55 -23.41
CA TYR A 272 6.25 12.50 -22.94
C TYR A 272 6.48 12.45 -21.43
N THR A 273 5.95 11.47 -20.70
CA THR A 273 6.10 11.35 -19.23
C THR A 273 6.44 9.93 -18.77
N THR A 274 6.33 8.94 -19.64
CA THR A 274 6.67 7.54 -19.32
C THR A 274 8.17 7.33 -19.45
N ASN A 275 8.81 6.69 -18.46
CA ASN A 275 10.23 6.32 -18.46
C ASN A 275 11.19 7.49 -18.75
N ILE A 276 10.85 8.67 -18.23
CA ILE A 276 11.67 9.86 -18.41
C ILE A 276 12.85 9.87 -17.44
N GLU A 277 14.05 10.00 -18.00
CA GLU A 277 15.30 10.25 -17.27
C GLU A 277 15.58 11.77 -17.19
N ASP A 278 15.14 12.54 -18.20
CA ASP A 278 15.36 13.98 -18.33
C ASP A 278 14.09 14.83 -18.47
N LYS A 279 14.17 16.11 -18.11
CA LYS A 279 13.05 17.08 -18.21
C LYS A 279 12.42 17.08 -19.61
N SER A 280 11.09 17.07 -19.67
CA SER A 280 10.34 17.10 -20.93
C SER A 280 9.57 18.41 -21.12
N PRO A 281 10.14 19.39 -21.86
CA PRO A 281 9.42 20.60 -22.26
C PRO A 281 8.15 20.30 -23.06
N ARG A 282 8.14 19.18 -23.81
CA ARG A 282 6.99 18.75 -24.62
C ARG A 282 5.81 18.34 -23.75
N ALA A 283 6.03 17.69 -22.61
CA ALA A 283 4.97 17.38 -21.65
C ALA A 283 4.34 18.66 -21.07
N VAL A 284 5.15 19.64 -20.68
CA VAL A 284 4.66 20.94 -20.18
C VAL A 284 3.88 21.68 -21.26
N LEU A 285 4.41 21.73 -22.48
CA LEU A 285 3.74 22.35 -23.63
C LEU A 285 2.39 21.67 -23.91
N THR A 286 2.30 20.35 -23.76
CA THR A 286 1.04 19.59 -23.91
C THR A 286 -0.03 20.07 -22.93
N VAL A 287 0.34 20.30 -21.65
CA VAL A 287 -0.58 20.84 -20.64
C VAL A 287 -1.03 22.26 -21.00
N VAL A 288 -0.11 23.13 -21.43
CA VAL A 288 -0.41 24.52 -21.83
C VAL A 288 -1.35 24.56 -23.03
N ILE A 289 -1.09 23.73 -24.05
CA ILE A 289 -1.96 23.57 -25.22
C ILE A 289 -3.34 23.05 -24.77
N GLY A 290 -3.40 22.10 -23.83
CA GLY A 290 -4.65 21.62 -23.25
C GLY A 290 -5.48 22.68 -22.60
N ILE A 291 -4.87 23.56 -21.80
CA ILE A 291 -5.56 24.69 -21.18
C ILE A 291 -6.10 25.65 -22.26
N ALA A 292 -5.32 25.92 -23.31
CA ALA A 292 -5.74 26.79 -24.41
C ALA A 292 -6.93 26.22 -25.20
N ILE A 293 -6.86 24.93 -25.57
CA ILE A 293 -7.96 24.22 -26.27
C ILE A 293 -9.21 24.19 -25.38
N PHE A 294 -9.05 23.82 -24.10
CA PHE A 294 -10.12 23.82 -23.10
C PHE A 294 -10.81 25.20 -23.04
N LEU A 295 -10.04 26.28 -22.88
CA LEU A 295 -10.58 27.64 -22.80
C LEU A 295 -11.33 28.03 -24.08
N GLY A 296 -10.79 27.70 -25.25
CA GLY A 296 -11.44 27.95 -26.54
C GLY A 296 -12.80 27.25 -26.65
N ILE A 297 -12.85 25.95 -26.35
CA ILE A 297 -14.08 25.16 -26.36
C ILE A 297 -15.07 25.69 -25.30
N TYR A 298 -14.60 25.95 -24.08
CA TYR A 298 -15.43 26.41 -22.98
C TYR A 298 -16.04 27.79 -23.26
N ILE A 299 -15.25 28.76 -23.74
CA ILE A 299 -15.75 30.10 -24.10
C ILE A 299 -16.75 29.99 -25.27
N GLY A 300 -16.45 29.19 -26.29
CA GLY A 300 -17.38 28.91 -27.39
C GLY A 300 -18.71 28.33 -26.89
N ALA A 301 -18.65 27.37 -25.97
CA ALA A 301 -19.83 26.81 -25.33
C ALA A 301 -20.64 27.85 -24.53
N GLN A 302 -19.97 28.77 -23.82
CA GLN A 302 -20.66 29.86 -23.11
C GLN A 302 -21.41 30.80 -24.07
N LEU A 303 -20.87 31.08 -25.26
CA LEU A 303 -21.57 31.89 -26.28
C LEU A 303 -22.84 31.19 -26.80
N ILE A 304 -22.82 29.85 -26.88
CA ILE A 304 -24.00 29.05 -27.23
C ILE A 304 -25.02 29.10 -26.08
N ILE A 305 -24.58 28.85 -24.85
CA ILE A 305 -25.43 28.83 -23.65
C ILE A 305 -26.19 30.15 -23.47
N GLN A 306 -25.55 31.30 -23.74
CA GLN A 306 -26.18 32.62 -23.67
C GLN A 306 -27.39 32.77 -24.61
N LYS A 307 -27.46 31.99 -25.70
CA LYS A 307 -28.56 32.02 -26.67
C LYS A 307 -29.66 30.98 -26.39
N LEU A 308 -29.43 30.04 -25.48
CA LEU A 308 -30.38 28.96 -25.18
C LEU A 308 -31.53 29.45 -24.29
N GLN A 309 -32.75 29.03 -24.63
CA GLN A 309 -33.93 29.16 -23.78
C GLN A 309 -34.33 27.80 -23.21
N GLU A 310 -35.15 27.75 -22.15
CA GLU A 310 -35.57 26.48 -21.51
C GLU A 310 -36.22 25.50 -22.50
N LYS A 311 -36.95 26.01 -23.50
CA LYS A 311 -37.56 25.21 -24.58
C LYS A 311 -36.53 24.43 -25.42
N ASP A 312 -35.29 24.90 -25.48
CA ASP A 312 -34.21 24.30 -26.25
C ASP A 312 -33.47 23.20 -25.47
N PHE A 313 -33.70 23.05 -24.16
CA PHE A 313 -33.01 22.06 -23.33
C PHE A 313 -33.27 20.62 -23.80
N LYS A 314 -34.49 20.32 -24.29
CA LYS A 314 -34.79 19.01 -24.88
C LYS A 314 -33.87 18.71 -26.08
N LYS A 315 -33.57 19.71 -26.91
CA LYS A 315 -32.65 19.57 -28.05
C LYS A 315 -31.21 19.35 -27.57
N VAL A 316 -30.79 20.04 -26.51
CA VAL A 316 -29.48 19.85 -25.88
C VAL A 316 -29.34 18.42 -25.36
N TYR A 317 -30.34 17.88 -24.67
CA TYR A 317 -30.30 16.51 -24.16
C TYR A 317 -30.28 15.45 -25.27
N ILE A 318 -31.03 15.66 -26.36
CA ILE A 318 -30.97 14.79 -27.55
C ILE A 318 -29.59 14.86 -28.20
N GLY A 319 -29.04 16.07 -28.35
CA GLY A 319 -27.69 16.28 -28.86
C GLY A 319 -26.64 15.60 -27.99
N LEU A 320 -26.75 15.70 -26.67
CA LEU A 320 -25.86 15.01 -25.73
C LEU A 320 -25.94 13.49 -25.87
N ALA A 321 -27.14 12.93 -26.00
CA ALA A 321 -27.29 11.49 -26.24
C ALA A 321 -26.59 11.06 -27.53
N ALA A 322 -26.70 11.85 -28.61
CA ALA A 322 -25.97 11.60 -29.85
C ALA A 322 -24.44 11.71 -29.67
N VAL A 323 -23.95 12.71 -28.93
CA VAL A 323 -22.53 12.85 -28.59
C VAL A 323 -22.03 11.67 -27.75
N MET A 324 -22.83 11.19 -26.80
CA MET A 324 -22.49 10.01 -25.98
C MET A 324 -22.41 8.74 -26.83
N VAL A 325 -23.34 8.54 -27.77
CA VAL A 325 -23.28 7.42 -28.73
C VAL A 325 -22.03 7.56 -29.61
N ALA A 326 -21.77 8.74 -30.16
CA ALA A 326 -20.56 9.00 -30.93
C ALA A 326 -19.29 8.78 -30.10
N PHE A 327 -19.29 9.15 -28.82
CA PHE A 327 -18.19 8.93 -27.90
C PHE A 327 -17.96 7.43 -27.68
N VAL A 328 -19.00 6.64 -27.41
CA VAL A 328 -18.89 5.18 -27.29
C VAL A 328 -18.33 4.57 -28.58
N ILE A 329 -18.81 5.02 -29.74
CA ILE A 329 -18.29 4.57 -31.05
C ILE A 329 -16.80 4.94 -31.19
N LEU A 330 -16.42 6.18 -30.90
CA LEU A 330 -15.04 6.65 -31.00
C LEU A 330 -14.11 5.94 -30.03
N THR A 331 -14.54 5.69 -28.79
CA THR A 331 -13.78 4.93 -27.81
C THR A 331 -13.62 3.50 -28.28
N THR A 332 -14.69 2.83 -28.73
CA THR A 332 -14.63 1.47 -29.28
C THR A 332 -13.70 1.41 -30.50
N ALA A 333 -13.79 2.38 -31.41
CA ALA A 333 -12.88 2.50 -32.54
C ALA A 333 -11.43 2.72 -32.10
N ALA A 334 -11.18 3.54 -31.06
CA ALA A 334 -9.85 3.77 -30.52
C ALA A 334 -9.21 2.50 -29.95
N PHE A 335 -10.00 1.60 -29.34
CA PHE A 335 -9.55 0.28 -28.91
C PHE A 335 -9.26 -0.68 -30.08
N ASN A 336 -9.68 -0.35 -31.31
CA ASN A 336 -9.41 -1.16 -32.50
C ASN A 336 -8.30 -0.59 -33.40
N VAL A 337 -7.82 0.64 -33.14
CA VAL A 337 -6.73 1.25 -33.91
C VAL A 337 -5.39 1.01 -33.23
N THR A 338 -4.72 -0.05 -33.67
CA THR A 338 -3.39 -0.43 -33.21
C THR A 338 -2.27 0.21 -34.04
N ARG A 339 -1.05 0.12 -33.53
CA ARG A 339 0.20 0.46 -34.22
C ARG A 339 1.27 -0.57 -33.84
N PRO A 340 2.36 -0.70 -34.62
CA PRO A 340 3.49 -1.52 -34.23
C PRO A 340 4.02 -1.12 -32.84
N LEU A 341 4.37 -2.13 -32.04
CA LEU A 341 4.96 -1.93 -30.72
C LEU A 341 6.47 -1.93 -30.88
N THR A 342 7.10 -0.78 -30.63
CA THR A 342 8.55 -0.66 -30.63
C THR A 342 9.06 -0.52 -29.20
N PHE A 343 9.98 -1.41 -28.83
CA PHE A 343 10.85 -1.24 -27.68
C PHE A 343 12.22 -0.81 -28.15
N ASP A 344 12.76 0.25 -27.55
CA ASP A 344 13.96 0.89 -28.02
C ASP A 344 14.89 1.20 -26.85
N ASN A 345 16.00 0.48 -26.81
CA ASN A 345 17.11 0.67 -25.89
C ASN A 345 18.40 1.06 -26.63
N SER A 346 18.31 1.51 -27.89
CA SER A 346 19.48 1.85 -28.70
C SER A 346 20.36 2.94 -28.07
N GLU A 347 19.75 3.90 -27.36
CA GLU A 347 20.45 4.99 -26.66
C GLU A 347 20.72 4.69 -25.16
N ALA A 348 20.27 3.55 -24.64
CA ALA A 348 20.44 3.22 -23.23
C ALA A 348 21.89 2.82 -22.92
N THR A 349 22.46 3.33 -21.82
CA THR A 349 23.82 2.96 -21.36
C THR A 349 23.82 1.84 -20.31
N GLU A 350 22.67 1.56 -19.70
CA GLU A 350 22.46 0.50 -18.71
C GLU A 350 21.20 -0.31 -19.07
N ASN A 351 21.05 -1.49 -18.47
CA ASN A 351 19.88 -2.35 -18.69
C ASN A 351 18.58 -1.59 -18.40
N LYS A 352 17.74 -1.45 -19.43
CA LYS A 352 16.45 -0.76 -19.38
C LYS A 352 15.35 -1.73 -19.76
N SER A 353 14.51 -2.10 -18.81
CA SER A 353 13.41 -3.03 -19.10
C SER A 353 12.25 -2.29 -19.77
N ASN A 354 12.03 -2.59 -21.04
CA ASN A 354 10.77 -2.35 -21.73
C ASN A 354 9.97 -3.65 -21.74
N ASN A 355 8.74 -3.62 -21.24
CA ASN A 355 7.88 -4.78 -21.31
C ASN A 355 6.40 -4.43 -21.42
N ILE A 356 5.64 -5.36 -22.01
CA ILE A 356 4.19 -5.42 -21.90
C ILE A 356 3.78 -6.86 -21.63
N HIS A 357 2.56 -7.05 -21.14
CA HIS A 357 1.93 -8.36 -21.17
C HIS A 357 0.48 -8.26 -21.61
N ARG A 358 -0.03 -9.37 -22.15
CA ARG A 358 -1.41 -9.54 -22.59
C ARG A 358 -1.99 -10.80 -21.99
N VAL A 359 -3.22 -10.71 -21.51
CA VAL A 359 -3.95 -11.85 -20.97
C VAL A 359 -5.01 -12.25 -21.99
N ILE A 360 -5.05 -13.53 -22.34
CA ILE A 360 -5.99 -14.12 -23.31
C ILE A 360 -6.85 -15.14 -22.56
N GLY A 361 -8.17 -15.00 -22.62
CA GLY A 361 -9.12 -15.89 -21.94
C GLY A 361 -9.85 -16.89 -22.85
N SER A 362 -9.60 -16.85 -24.15
CA SER A 362 -10.27 -17.71 -25.14
C SER A 362 -9.42 -18.96 -25.43
N VAL A 363 -9.02 -19.68 -24.39
CA VAL A 363 -8.15 -20.86 -24.50
C VAL A 363 -8.73 -22.05 -23.73
N GLU A 364 -8.43 -23.25 -24.19
CA GLU A 364 -8.79 -24.49 -23.51
C GLU A 364 -7.54 -25.14 -22.89
N GLY A 365 -7.75 -25.87 -21.81
CA GLY A 365 -6.70 -26.65 -21.15
C GLY A 365 -6.30 -27.88 -21.95
N ASN A 366 -5.05 -28.31 -21.78
CA ASN A 366 -4.46 -29.49 -22.45
C ASN A 366 -4.58 -29.47 -23.98
N GLN A 367 -4.37 -28.30 -24.59
CA GLN A 367 -4.46 -28.09 -26.03
C GLN A 367 -3.19 -27.41 -26.57
N ASP A 368 -2.80 -27.80 -27.78
CA ASP A 368 -1.67 -27.23 -28.50
C ASP A 368 -2.06 -25.94 -29.23
N TYR A 369 -1.23 -24.92 -29.08
CA TYR A 369 -1.38 -23.62 -29.72
C TYR A 369 -0.06 -23.14 -30.31
N ASN A 370 -0.15 -22.21 -31.27
CA ASN A 370 0.97 -21.50 -31.86
C ASN A 370 0.83 -20.00 -31.62
N LEU A 371 1.84 -19.36 -31.04
CA LEU A 371 1.94 -17.91 -31.00
C LEU A 371 2.73 -17.44 -32.24
N PHE A 372 2.02 -16.83 -33.19
CA PHE A 372 2.59 -16.18 -34.37
C PHE A 372 3.02 -14.75 -34.04
N LEU A 373 4.20 -14.35 -34.49
CA LEU A 373 4.77 -13.02 -34.34
C LEU A 373 5.35 -12.56 -35.68
N ASN A 374 5.10 -11.30 -36.06
CA ASN A 374 5.87 -10.62 -37.10
C ASN A 374 6.66 -9.49 -36.44
N LEU A 375 7.99 -9.54 -36.52
CA LEU A 375 8.86 -8.58 -35.85
C LEU A 375 10.13 -8.27 -36.63
N GLU A 376 10.80 -7.21 -36.21
CA GLU A 376 12.13 -6.82 -36.65
C GLU A 376 12.92 -6.38 -35.43
N ALA A 377 14.03 -7.06 -35.15
CA ALA A 377 14.89 -6.81 -34.02
C ALA A 377 16.25 -6.28 -34.48
N VAL A 378 16.91 -5.53 -33.60
CA VAL A 378 18.29 -5.06 -33.74
C VAL A 378 19.01 -5.43 -32.45
N GLY A 379 20.11 -6.17 -32.57
CA GLY A 379 20.95 -6.58 -31.44
C GLY A 379 22.38 -6.03 -31.53
N ASN A 380 23.08 -6.00 -30.40
CA ASN A 380 24.45 -5.47 -30.32
C ASN A 380 25.51 -6.55 -30.03
N GLU A 381 25.14 -7.65 -29.37
CA GLU A 381 26.08 -8.71 -28.94
C GLU A 381 25.45 -10.12 -28.99
N GLU A 382 26.28 -11.14 -29.25
CA GLU A 382 25.88 -12.54 -29.52
C GLU A 382 25.24 -13.30 -28.33
N ASN A 383 25.03 -12.65 -27.18
CA ASN A 383 24.32 -13.21 -26.01
C ASN A 383 23.25 -12.27 -25.42
N GLN A 384 23.04 -11.12 -26.05
CA GLN A 384 22.01 -10.16 -25.66
C GLN A 384 20.79 -10.37 -26.54
N TRP A 385 19.73 -10.94 -25.97
CA TRP A 385 18.48 -11.12 -26.71
C TRP A 385 17.81 -9.75 -26.93
N PRO A 386 17.55 -9.34 -28.19
CA PRO A 386 16.88 -8.07 -28.45
C PRO A 386 15.38 -8.13 -28.10
N TRP A 387 14.82 -9.33 -27.94
CA TRP A 387 13.48 -9.54 -27.43
C TRP A 387 13.35 -10.86 -26.69
N ARG A 388 12.39 -10.95 -25.77
CA ARG A 388 12.02 -12.21 -25.11
C ARG A 388 10.51 -12.31 -24.98
N ILE A 389 9.99 -13.50 -25.29
CA ILE A 389 8.60 -13.89 -25.09
C ILE A 389 8.51 -14.91 -23.97
N ARG A 390 7.57 -14.71 -23.05
CA ARG A 390 7.24 -15.69 -22.01
C ARG A 390 5.73 -15.93 -22.00
N ILE A 391 5.32 -17.18 -22.02
CA ILE A 391 3.91 -17.59 -21.97
C ILE A 391 3.69 -18.31 -20.65
N PHE A 392 2.67 -17.88 -19.91
CA PHE A 392 2.22 -18.51 -18.68
C PHE A 392 0.77 -18.96 -18.81
N SER A 393 0.43 -20.14 -18.29
CA SER A 393 -0.95 -20.51 -17.98
C SER A 393 -1.40 -19.80 -16.70
N ILE A 394 -2.70 -19.54 -16.62
CA ILE A 394 -3.39 -19.05 -15.43
C ILE A 394 -4.54 -20.01 -15.15
N ASP A 395 -4.57 -20.58 -13.96
CA ASP A 395 -5.65 -21.47 -13.50
C ASP A 395 -6.83 -20.68 -12.90
N GLY A 396 -7.87 -21.41 -12.48
CA GLY A 396 -9.06 -20.83 -11.84
C GLY A 396 -8.79 -20.12 -10.50
N GLU A 397 -7.67 -20.43 -9.84
CA GLU A 397 -7.22 -19.77 -8.61
C GLU A 397 -6.36 -18.51 -8.89
N GLY A 398 -5.99 -18.29 -10.15
CA GLY A 398 -5.16 -17.18 -10.60
C GLY A 398 -3.64 -17.42 -10.43
N GLN A 399 -3.22 -18.65 -10.14
CA GLN A 399 -1.81 -19.03 -10.11
C GLN A 399 -1.24 -19.04 -11.52
N ARG A 400 0.07 -18.81 -11.62
CA ARG A 400 0.75 -18.72 -12.92
C ARG A 400 1.81 -19.79 -13.04
N GLN A 401 1.73 -20.59 -14.09
CA GLN A 401 2.76 -21.57 -14.43
C GLN A 401 3.35 -21.25 -15.80
N ALA A 402 4.69 -21.34 -15.92
CA ALA A 402 5.36 -21.04 -17.19
C ALA A 402 5.14 -22.18 -18.18
N LEU A 403 4.70 -21.86 -19.40
CA LEU A 403 4.53 -22.80 -20.50
C LEU A 403 5.70 -22.70 -21.50
N LEU A 404 6.11 -21.48 -21.84
CA LEU A 404 7.17 -21.25 -22.82
C LEU A 404 8.00 -20.01 -22.45
N THR A 405 9.30 -20.06 -22.72
CA THR A 405 10.17 -18.88 -22.77
C THR A 405 11.05 -18.96 -24.01
N ARG A 406 10.98 -17.94 -24.86
CA ARG A 406 11.79 -17.82 -26.09
C ARG A 406 12.56 -16.51 -26.04
N ASN A 407 13.88 -16.60 -26.16
CA ASN A 407 14.75 -15.44 -26.36
C ASN A 407 15.02 -15.29 -27.87
N GLY A 408 14.96 -14.06 -28.37
CA GLY A 408 15.25 -13.72 -29.75
C GLY A 408 16.74 -13.72 -30.07
N GLU A 409 17.06 -13.92 -31.34
CA GLU A 409 18.41 -13.85 -31.88
C GLU A 409 18.76 -12.43 -32.34
N VAL A 410 20.06 -12.15 -32.50
CA VAL A 410 20.54 -10.85 -32.99
C VAL A 410 20.04 -10.62 -34.41
N ASP A 411 19.46 -9.45 -34.65
CA ASP A 411 18.92 -9.02 -35.93
C ASP A 411 17.85 -9.95 -36.54
N GLU A 412 17.16 -10.73 -35.69
CA GLU A 412 16.07 -11.62 -36.09
C GLU A 412 14.88 -10.81 -36.63
N ALA A 413 14.38 -11.18 -37.81
CA ALA A 413 13.29 -10.47 -38.47
C ALA A 413 12.41 -11.41 -39.29
N GLY A 414 11.14 -11.03 -39.44
CA GLY A 414 10.13 -11.75 -40.21
C GLY A 414 9.10 -12.45 -39.34
N ASP A 415 8.53 -13.53 -39.89
CA ASP A 415 7.48 -14.33 -39.29
C ASP A 415 8.07 -15.43 -38.39
N ILE A 416 7.66 -15.45 -37.13
CA ILE A 416 8.11 -16.40 -36.11
C ILE A 416 6.90 -17.11 -35.53
N LEU A 417 6.97 -18.44 -35.49
CA LEU A 417 5.93 -19.29 -34.92
C LEU A 417 6.45 -20.00 -33.66
N LEU A 418 5.75 -19.84 -32.54
CA LEU A 418 6.14 -20.38 -31.25
C LEU A 418 5.09 -21.40 -30.76
N PRO A 419 5.33 -22.72 -30.93
CA PRO A 419 4.43 -23.76 -30.45
C PRO A 419 4.51 -23.92 -28.93
N PHE A 420 3.37 -24.16 -28.27
CA PHE A 420 3.27 -24.50 -26.86
C PHE A 420 1.97 -25.26 -26.55
N THR A 421 1.95 -25.98 -25.43
CA THR A 421 0.78 -26.73 -24.95
C THR A 421 0.28 -26.13 -23.64
N THR A 422 -1.03 -25.99 -23.47
CA THR A 422 -1.65 -25.55 -22.21
C THR A 422 -1.72 -26.68 -21.19
N ASN A 423 -1.75 -26.34 -19.89
CA ASN A 423 -2.00 -27.34 -18.83
C ASN A 423 -3.50 -27.69 -18.75
N GLU A 424 -3.84 -28.80 -18.10
CA GLU A 424 -5.24 -29.25 -17.91
C GLU A 424 -6.13 -28.20 -17.23
N ASP A 425 -5.58 -27.46 -16.27
CA ASP A 425 -6.24 -26.43 -15.47
C ASP A 425 -6.17 -25.01 -16.08
N THR A 426 -5.62 -24.86 -17.29
CA THR A 426 -5.43 -23.54 -17.91
C THR A 426 -6.77 -22.93 -18.29
N GLU A 427 -7.14 -21.82 -17.64
CA GLU A 427 -8.30 -21.00 -18.03
C GLU A 427 -7.88 -19.78 -18.88
N LYS A 428 -6.68 -19.25 -18.67
CA LYS A 428 -6.17 -18.08 -19.41
C LYS A 428 -4.68 -18.21 -19.70
N LEU A 429 -4.21 -17.46 -20.69
CA LEU A 429 -2.78 -17.27 -20.95
C LEU A 429 -2.34 -15.86 -20.59
N ALA A 430 -1.13 -15.73 -20.04
CA ALA A 430 -0.42 -14.48 -19.89
C ALA A 430 0.85 -14.49 -20.77
N ILE A 431 0.87 -13.66 -21.79
CA ILE A 431 1.99 -13.55 -22.75
C ILE A 431 2.74 -12.25 -22.49
N TYR A 432 4.03 -12.37 -22.17
CA TYR A 432 4.95 -11.28 -21.89
C TYR A 432 5.84 -11.01 -23.10
N PHE A 433 6.04 -9.73 -23.41
CA PHE A 433 6.96 -9.22 -24.41
C PHE A 433 7.97 -8.35 -23.68
N ASP A 434 9.25 -8.71 -23.73
CA ASP A 434 10.32 -8.02 -23.01
C ASP A 434 11.45 -7.59 -23.95
N ASN A 435 12.11 -6.49 -23.61
CA ASN A 435 13.38 -6.01 -24.13
C ASN A 435 14.17 -5.38 -22.96
N LEU A 436 15.46 -5.70 -22.80
CA LEU A 436 16.21 -5.37 -21.56
C LEU A 436 17.57 -4.71 -21.80
N TYR A 437 18.33 -5.18 -22.77
CA TYR A 437 19.75 -4.83 -22.86
C TYR A 437 20.00 -3.51 -23.61
N PRO A 438 21.07 -2.76 -23.27
CA PRO A 438 21.58 -1.63 -24.04
C PRO A 438 21.82 -1.95 -25.51
N GLY A 439 21.60 -0.99 -26.40
CA GLY A 439 21.89 -1.15 -27.83
C GLY A 439 20.94 -2.09 -28.56
N THR A 440 19.86 -2.55 -27.91
CA THR A 440 18.85 -3.42 -28.54
C THR A 440 17.59 -2.67 -28.89
N GLN A 441 16.92 -3.09 -29.96
CA GLN A 441 15.61 -2.55 -30.37
C GLN A 441 14.77 -3.70 -30.93
N VAL A 442 13.46 -3.69 -30.70
CA VAL A 442 12.54 -4.62 -31.38
C VAL A 442 11.25 -3.91 -31.72
N THR A 443 10.79 -4.09 -32.96
CA THR A 443 9.46 -3.66 -33.40
C THR A 443 8.62 -4.89 -33.71
N PHE A 444 7.56 -5.09 -32.94
CA PHE A 444 6.55 -6.10 -33.22
C PHE A 444 5.44 -5.47 -34.07
N TYR A 445 5.25 -5.97 -35.27
CA TYR A 445 4.21 -5.53 -36.20
C TYR A 445 2.89 -6.28 -35.97
N GLU A 446 2.97 -7.58 -35.69
CA GLU A 446 1.79 -8.42 -35.50
C GLU A 446 2.05 -9.52 -34.46
N ALA A 447 0.99 -9.89 -33.71
CA ALA A 447 0.98 -11.07 -32.85
C ALA A 447 -0.40 -11.74 -32.88
N LYS A 448 -0.45 -13.05 -33.09
CA LYS A 448 -1.70 -13.83 -33.15
C LYS A 448 -1.53 -15.14 -32.39
N LEU A 449 -2.58 -15.56 -31.70
CA LEU A 449 -2.70 -16.91 -31.16
C LEU A 449 -3.45 -17.78 -32.18
N LEU A 450 -2.85 -18.88 -32.59
CA LEU A 450 -3.37 -19.81 -33.58
C LEU A 450 -3.55 -21.21 -32.98
N THR A 451 -4.49 -21.98 -33.51
CA THR A 451 -4.54 -23.43 -33.26
C THR A 451 -3.46 -24.16 -34.05
N VAL A 452 -3.33 -25.48 -33.85
CA VAL A 452 -2.46 -26.35 -34.67
C VAL A 452 -2.84 -26.31 -36.15
N ASP A 453 -4.13 -26.11 -36.45
CA ASP A 453 -4.67 -26.02 -37.82
C ASP A 453 -4.58 -24.59 -38.42
N GLU A 454 -3.76 -23.71 -37.83
CA GLU A 454 -3.56 -22.31 -38.24
C GLU A 454 -4.83 -21.42 -38.16
N GLU A 455 -5.87 -21.86 -37.44
CA GLU A 455 -7.05 -21.03 -37.20
C GLU A 455 -6.73 -19.95 -36.16
N VAL A 456 -7.12 -18.70 -36.45
CA VAL A 456 -6.90 -17.57 -35.53
C VAL A 456 -7.85 -17.67 -34.33
N VAL A 457 -7.28 -17.93 -33.16
CA VAL A 457 -7.98 -17.96 -31.87
C VAL A 457 -8.14 -16.55 -31.32
N ASP A 458 -7.06 -15.77 -31.34
CA ASP A 458 -7.06 -14.38 -30.90
C ASP A 458 -6.01 -13.55 -31.65
N THR A 459 -6.30 -12.27 -31.88
CA THR A 459 -5.34 -11.28 -32.41
C THR A 459 -4.88 -10.38 -31.28
N ILE A 460 -3.60 -10.45 -30.95
CA ILE A 460 -3.04 -9.82 -29.77
C ILE A 460 -2.70 -8.37 -30.08
N ASN A 461 -3.51 -7.43 -29.57
CA ASN A 461 -3.27 -6.00 -29.73
C ASN A 461 -2.04 -5.54 -28.93
N LEU A 462 -0.90 -5.36 -29.61
CA LEU A 462 0.39 -5.03 -28.99
C LEU A 462 0.52 -3.57 -28.56
N SER A 463 0.16 -2.60 -29.41
CA SER A 463 0.09 -1.19 -29.00
C SER A 463 -1.07 -0.42 -29.61
N TYR A 464 -1.62 0.53 -28.86
CA TYR A 464 -2.75 1.36 -29.27
C TYR A 464 -2.30 2.76 -29.69
N ARG A 465 -2.90 3.28 -30.77
CA ARG A 465 -2.53 4.60 -31.31
C ARG A 465 -3.00 5.76 -30.42
N PHE A 466 -4.17 5.61 -29.79
CA PHE A 466 -4.84 6.69 -29.05
C PHE A 466 -4.98 6.44 -27.55
N ILE A 467 -4.61 5.25 -27.08
CA ILE A 467 -4.76 4.83 -25.68
C ILE A 467 -3.37 4.52 -25.13
N PRO A 468 -2.95 5.13 -24.01
CA PRO A 468 -1.67 4.80 -23.40
C PRO A 468 -1.63 3.36 -22.89
N GLU A 469 -0.47 2.69 -23.06
CA GLU A 469 -0.26 1.33 -22.56
C GLU A 469 -0.47 1.21 -21.04
N THR A 470 -0.17 2.27 -20.29
CA THR A 470 -0.45 2.35 -18.86
C THR A 470 -1.94 2.19 -18.56
N ILE A 471 -2.84 2.71 -19.40
CA ILE A 471 -4.29 2.54 -19.23
C ILE A 471 -4.69 1.11 -19.53
N ILE A 472 -4.18 0.54 -20.62
CA ILE A 472 -4.44 -0.84 -21.01
C ILE A 472 -3.99 -1.81 -19.92
N ASN A 473 -2.79 -1.62 -19.38
CA ASN A 473 -2.29 -2.42 -18.27
C ASN A 473 -3.15 -2.26 -17.01
N ARG A 474 -3.82 -1.11 -16.80
CA ARG A 474 -4.73 -0.93 -15.66
C ARG A 474 -6.11 -1.56 -15.87
N ILE A 475 -6.54 -1.72 -17.12
CA ILE A 475 -7.81 -2.37 -17.51
C ILE A 475 -7.65 -3.88 -17.61
N ASN A 476 -6.60 -4.38 -18.27
CA ASN A 476 -6.35 -5.82 -18.44
C ASN A 476 -6.04 -6.52 -17.11
N VAL A 477 -5.51 -5.76 -16.14
CA VAL A 477 -5.30 -6.20 -14.75
C VAL A 477 -6.56 -5.85 -13.93
N LEU A 478 -7.77 -6.08 -14.44
CA LEU A 478 -9.05 -6.00 -13.69
C LEU A 478 -9.61 -7.38 -13.32
N ASP A 479 -8.79 -8.44 -13.40
CA ASP A 479 -9.17 -9.75 -12.89
C ASP A 479 -9.44 -9.71 -11.37
N LEU A 480 -10.61 -10.23 -10.99
CA LEU A 480 -11.15 -10.25 -9.63
C LEU A 480 -10.30 -11.09 -8.65
N ASN A 481 -9.40 -11.92 -9.16
CA ASN A 481 -8.54 -12.83 -8.38
C ASN A 481 -7.19 -12.19 -7.95
N GLN A 482 -7.06 -10.86 -8.04
CA GLN A 482 -5.81 -10.20 -7.63
C GLN A 482 -5.57 -10.20 -6.13
N GLN A 483 -4.33 -10.51 -5.75
CA GLN A 483 -3.78 -10.40 -4.40
C GLN A 483 -4.16 -9.07 -3.71
N SER A 484 -4.13 -7.93 -4.40
CA SER A 484 -4.50 -6.64 -3.79
C SER A 484 -6.00 -6.48 -3.45
N PHE A 485 -6.90 -7.23 -4.12
CA PHE A 485 -8.34 -7.22 -3.84
C PHE A 485 -8.70 -8.30 -2.82
N THR A 486 -8.16 -9.52 -2.97
CA THR A 486 -8.34 -10.61 -2.00
C THR A 486 -7.83 -10.21 -0.61
N THR A 487 -6.67 -9.53 -0.53
CA THR A 487 -6.13 -9.04 0.74
C THR A 487 -6.98 -7.95 1.38
N ARG A 488 -7.73 -7.15 0.62
CA ARG A 488 -8.72 -6.21 1.20
C ARG A 488 -9.91 -6.94 1.82
N VAL A 489 -10.33 -8.07 1.25
CA VAL A 489 -11.39 -8.92 1.84
C VAL A 489 -10.91 -9.50 3.17
N ALA A 490 -9.65 -9.94 3.25
CA ALA A 490 -9.02 -10.35 4.51
C ALA A 490 -9.08 -9.21 5.54
N TYR A 491 -8.71 -7.97 5.16
CA TYR A 491 -8.78 -6.82 6.07
C TYR A 491 -10.18 -6.61 6.65
N TYR A 492 -11.22 -6.82 5.84
CA TYR A 492 -12.59 -6.62 6.28
C TYR A 492 -12.99 -7.69 7.28
N ARG A 493 -12.69 -8.96 7.00
CA ARG A 493 -12.94 -10.07 7.91
C ARG A 493 -12.20 -9.89 9.23
N ASP A 494 -10.94 -9.49 9.17
CA ASP A 494 -10.09 -9.35 10.35
C ASP A 494 -10.47 -8.10 11.18
N SER A 495 -10.95 -7.04 10.53
CA SER A 495 -11.62 -5.91 11.21
C SER A 495 -12.83 -6.38 12.03
N PHE A 496 -13.65 -7.28 11.47
CA PHE A 496 -14.80 -7.84 12.20
C PHE A 496 -14.39 -8.76 13.34
N LYS A 497 -13.30 -9.52 13.22
CA LYS A 497 -12.74 -10.31 14.34
C LYS A 497 -12.31 -9.39 15.49
N ILE A 498 -11.62 -8.29 15.20
CA ILE A 498 -11.24 -7.30 16.22
C ILE A 498 -12.49 -6.68 16.85
N PHE A 499 -13.46 -6.25 16.04
CA PHE A 499 -14.71 -5.66 16.52
C PHE A 499 -15.47 -6.59 17.49
N LYS A 500 -15.53 -7.89 17.22
CA LYS A 500 -16.18 -8.87 18.11
C LYS A 500 -15.56 -8.88 19.51
N ASN A 501 -14.27 -8.60 19.62
CA ASN A 501 -13.54 -8.58 20.90
C ASN A 501 -13.63 -7.21 21.59
N TYR A 502 -13.88 -6.13 20.84
CA TYR A 502 -14.01 -4.76 21.37
C TYR A 502 -15.28 -4.04 20.86
N PRO A 503 -16.49 -4.55 21.13
CA PRO A 503 -17.69 -4.12 20.41
C PRO A 503 -18.22 -2.73 20.80
N ILE A 504 -18.13 -2.33 22.07
CA ILE A 504 -18.80 -1.12 22.56
C ILE A 504 -17.97 0.13 22.28
N PHE A 505 -16.81 0.23 22.92
CA PHE A 505 -15.93 1.40 22.81
C PHE A 505 -14.85 1.22 21.74
N GLY A 506 -14.65 0.03 21.17
CA GLY A 506 -13.52 -0.24 20.29
C GLY A 506 -12.20 -0.41 21.05
N ALA A 507 -11.13 -0.68 20.32
CA ALA A 507 -9.80 -0.91 20.87
C ALA A 507 -8.92 0.37 20.90
N GLY A 508 -9.54 1.55 20.82
CA GLY A 508 -8.85 2.85 20.81
C GLY A 508 -8.27 3.25 19.46
N GLY A 509 -7.90 4.52 19.33
CA GLY A 509 -7.29 5.00 18.11
C GLY A 509 -5.97 4.30 17.78
N GLY A 510 -5.73 3.95 16.52
CA GLY A 510 -4.58 3.12 16.13
C GLY A 510 -4.75 1.62 16.44
N ALA A 511 -5.95 1.19 16.85
CA ALA A 511 -6.27 -0.20 17.14
C ALA A 511 -5.92 -1.17 16.01
N TRP A 512 -6.17 -0.79 14.75
CA TRP A 512 -5.82 -1.63 13.61
C TRP A 512 -4.33 -1.98 13.63
N HIS A 513 -3.46 -0.96 13.63
CA HIS A 513 -2.02 -1.15 13.64
C HIS A 513 -1.53 -1.98 14.83
N GLY A 514 -2.14 -1.80 16.01
CA GLY A 514 -1.76 -2.52 17.24
C GLY A 514 -2.32 -3.94 17.38
N LEU A 515 -3.32 -4.35 16.58
CA LEU A 515 -4.00 -5.65 16.74
C LEU A 515 -4.02 -6.50 15.49
N TYR A 516 -3.88 -5.95 14.28
CA TYR A 516 -4.15 -6.73 13.06
C TYR A 516 -3.32 -8.00 12.98
N ALA A 517 -2.05 -7.97 13.41
CA ALA A 517 -1.14 -9.11 13.37
C ALA A 517 -1.67 -10.31 14.18
N LYS A 518 -2.43 -10.04 15.25
CA LYS A 518 -3.07 -11.07 16.09
C LYS A 518 -4.29 -11.70 15.44
N TYR A 519 -5.00 -10.95 14.58
CA TYR A 519 -6.28 -11.38 14.02
C TYR A 519 -6.25 -11.72 12.53
N GLN A 520 -5.13 -11.44 11.86
CA GLN A 520 -4.96 -11.62 10.42
C GLN A 520 -5.33 -13.05 9.98
N SER A 521 -6.04 -13.16 8.86
CA SER A 521 -6.47 -14.42 8.24
C SER A 521 -5.48 -14.95 7.21
N GLU A 522 -4.59 -14.09 6.73
CA GLU A 522 -3.51 -14.45 5.82
C GLU A 522 -2.25 -13.62 6.17
N PRO A 523 -1.04 -14.06 5.76
CA PRO A 523 0.20 -13.33 5.98
C PRO A 523 0.24 -12.04 5.14
N TYR A 524 -0.22 -10.93 5.72
CA TYR A 524 -0.12 -9.60 5.12
C TYR A 524 0.51 -8.59 6.08
N PHE A 525 0.97 -7.47 5.52
CA PHE A 525 1.40 -6.32 6.30
C PHE A 525 0.56 -5.11 5.95
N SER A 526 -0.10 -4.50 6.94
CA SER A 526 -0.84 -3.26 6.74
C SER A 526 -0.92 -2.40 8.00
N THR A 527 -0.62 -1.11 7.87
CA THR A 527 -0.77 -0.14 8.96
C THR A 527 -2.21 0.39 9.09
N GLU A 528 -3.06 0.17 8.10
CA GLU A 528 -4.43 0.72 8.03
C GLU A 528 -5.43 -0.35 7.55
N ALA A 529 -6.70 -0.26 7.93
CA ALA A 529 -7.73 -1.20 7.46
C ALA A 529 -8.10 -1.03 5.97
N HIS A 530 -7.55 -0.03 5.28
CA HIS A 530 -7.91 0.36 3.89
C HIS A 530 -9.42 0.62 3.66
N ASN A 531 -10.15 0.91 4.74
CA ASN A 531 -11.56 1.28 4.73
C ASN A 531 -11.86 2.14 5.96
N TYR A 532 -12.21 3.41 5.75
CA TYR A 532 -12.41 4.36 6.85
C TYR A 532 -13.52 3.94 7.83
N PHE A 533 -14.57 3.27 7.33
CA PHE A 533 -15.68 2.82 8.18
C PHE A 533 -15.27 1.65 9.08
N LEU A 534 -14.50 0.70 8.55
CA LEU A 534 -13.99 -0.42 9.34
C LEU A 534 -12.89 0.03 10.30
N GLN A 535 -12.05 0.98 9.89
CA GLN A 535 -11.09 1.64 10.77
C GLN A 535 -11.83 2.26 11.98
N THR A 536 -12.89 3.03 11.72
CA THR A 536 -13.73 3.64 12.78
C THR A 536 -14.36 2.56 13.66
N LEU A 537 -14.89 1.48 13.08
CA LEU A 537 -15.50 0.37 13.81
C LEU A 537 -14.52 -0.27 14.80
N VAL A 538 -13.28 -0.53 14.36
CA VAL A 538 -12.24 -1.15 15.18
C VAL A 538 -11.75 -0.21 16.28
N GLU A 539 -11.65 1.09 16.00
CA GLU A 539 -11.12 2.08 16.95
C GLU A 539 -12.12 2.51 18.03
N VAL A 540 -13.39 2.73 17.65
CA VAL A 540 -14.41 3.34 18.53
C VAL A 540 -15.71 2.53 18.66
N GLY A 541 -15.75 1.31 18.10
CA GLY A 541 -16.84 0.36 18.29
C GLY A 541 -18.20 0.82 17.74
N VAL A 542 -19.27 0.23 18.27
CA VAL A 542 -20.66 0.58 17.91
C VAL A 542 -20.97 2.05 18.18
N ILE A 543 -20.39 2.65 19.24
CA ILE A 543 -20.64 4.05 19.57
C ILE A 543 -20.17 4.97 18.43
N GLY A 544 -18.94 4.79 17.97
CA GLY A 544 -18.42 5.55 16.83
C GLY A 544 -19.17 5.29 15.54
N MET A 545 -19.59 4.04 15.30
CA MET A 545 -20.39 3.70 14.12
C MET A 545 -21.79 4.32 14.13
N LEU A 546 -22.46 4.35 15.28
CA LEU A 546 -23.75 5.06 15.41
C LEU A 546 -23.58 6.56 15.15
N LEU A 547 -22.50 7.17 15.67
CA LEU A 547 -22.18 8.57 15.36
C LEU A 547 -21.89 8.78 13.87
N MET A 548 -21.20 7.85 13.22
CA MET A 548 -20.96 7.88 11.78
C MET A 548 -22.26 7.78 10.98
N LEU A 549 -23.18 6.89 11.37
CA LEU A 549 -24.49 6.76 10.73
C LEU A 549 -25.33 8.03 10.92
N VAL A 550 -25.29 8.65 12.10
CA VAL A 550 -25.94 9.95 12.35
C VAL A 550 -25.32 11.05 11.48
N PHE A 551 -24.00 11.07 11.33
CA PHE A 551 -23.28 12.00 10.46
C PHE A 551 -23.69 11.83 8.98
N LEU A 552 -23.67 10.60 8.47
CA LEU A 552 -24.09 10.28 7.09
C LEU A 552 -25.58 10.59 6.86
N GLY A 553 -26.45 10.26 7.82
CA GLY A 553 -27.87 10.58 7.77
C GLY A 553 -28.13 12.09 7.74
N MET A 554 -27.38 12.86 8.54
CA MET A 554 -27.44 14.33 8.53
C MET A 554 -26.97 14.91 7.19
N LEU A 555 -25.89 14.37 6.62
CA LEU A 555 -25.41 14.75 5.29
C LEU A 555 -26.46 14.51 4.22
N LEU A 556 -27.06 13.32 4.21
CA LEU A 556 -28.10 12.97 3.25
C LEU A 556 -29.34 13.86 3.42
N ALA A 557 -29.76 14.14 4.66
CA ALA A 557 -30.88 15.02 4.94
C ALA A 557 -30.64 16.45 4.41
N LEU A 558 -29.46 17.03 4.69
CA LEU A 558 -29.08 18.35 4.17
C LEU A 558 -28.99 18.34 2.65
N PHE A 559 -28.45 17.27 2.07
CA PHE A 559 -28.32 17.14 0.62
C PHE A 559 -29.70 17.11 -0.05
N MET A 560 -30.62 16.28 0.43
CA MET A 560 -31.99 16.23 -0.08
C MET A 560 -32.72 17.58 0.06
N MET A 561 -32.49 18.31 1.15
CA MET A 561 -33.04 19.65 1.33
C MET A 561 -32.42 20.68 0.38
N ALA A 562 -31.10 20.61 0.15
CA ALA A 562 -30.41 21.49 -0.80
C ALA A 562 -30.92 21.26 -2.23
N VAL A 563 -31.12 19.99 -2.63
CA VAL A 563 -31.73 19.62 -3.91
C VAL A 563 -33.16 20.17 -4.01
N LYS A 564 -34.00 19.91 -2.99
CA LYS A 564 -35.40 20.36 -2.95
C LYS A 564 -35.51 21.88 -3.05
N ASN A 565 -34.65 22.60 -2.33
CA ASN A 565 -34.64 24.07 -2.28
C ASN A 565 -33.81 24.72 -3.39
N ARG A 566 -33.27 23.93 -4.33
CA ARG A 566 -32.42 24.39 -5.46
C ARG A 566 -31.22 25.24 -5.00
N ARG A 567 -30.63 24.88 -3.86
CA ARG A 567 -29.43 25.51 -3.30
C ARG A 567 -28.18 24.87 -3.90
N THR A 568 -27.80 25.32 -5.09
CA THR A 568 -26.75 24.67 -5.90
C THR A 568 -25.41 24.56 -5.17
N MET A 569 -24.93 25.61 -4.50
CA MET A 569 -23.61 25.58 -3.85
C MET A 569 -23.57 24.60 -2.68
N GLU A 570 -24.58 24.62 -1.80
CA GLU A 570 -24.70 23.70 -0.68
C GLU A 570 -24.79 22.26 -1.17
N MET A 571 -25.62 22.01 -2.20
CA MET A 571 -25.73 20.71 -2.84
C MET A 571 -24.39 20.25 -3.41
N THR A 572 -23.62 21.13 -4.08
CA THR A 572 -22.29 20.81 -4.62
C THR A 572 -21.31 20.44 -3.51
N ILE A 573 -21.25 21.21 -2.42
CA ILE A 573 -20.35 20.92 -1.29
C ILE A 573 -20.69 19.55 -0.69
N LEU A 574 -21.98 19.30 -0.43
CA LEU A 574 -22.45 18.03 0.14
C LEU A 574 -22.19 16.86 -0.80
N PHE A 575 -22.36 17.05 -2.11
CA PHE A 575 -22.06 16.05 -3.13
C PHE A 575 -20.57 15.72 -3.20
N ALA A 576 -19.71 16.73 -3.14
CA ALA A 576 -18.26 16.58 -3.10
C ALA A 576 -17.80 15.83 -1.84
N ILE A 577 -18.36 16.16 -0.66
CA ILE A 577 -18.08 15.41 0.58
C ILE A 577 -18.55 13.95 0.43
N GLY A 578 -19.71 13.72 -0.17
CA GLY A 578 -20.23 12.37 -0.44
C GLY A 578 -19.32 11.54 -1.36
N SER A 579 -18.74 12.15 -2.40
CA SER A 579 -17.81 11.47 -3.30
C SER A 579 -16.48 11.13 -2.60
N LEU A 580 -15.97 12.04 -1.76
CA LEU A 580 -14.79 11.80 -0.93
C LEU A 580 -14.97 10.65 0.06
N LEU A 581 -16.12 10.62 0.77
CA LEU A 581 -16.46 9.56 1.72
C LEU A 581 -16.62 8.21 1.03
N THR A 582 -17.23 8.19 -0.17
CA THR A 582 -17.41 6.96 -0.94
C THR A 582 -16.06 6.38 -1.38
N HIS A 583 -15.15 7.21 -1.90
CA HIS A 583 -13.80 6.75 -2.24
C HIS A 583 -13.01 6.29 -1.00
N SER A 584 -13.23 6.92 0.16
CA SER A 584 -12.58 6.55 1.43
C SER A 584 -13.21 5.33 2.12
N GLY A 585 -14.37 4.86 1.64
CA GLY A 585 -14.88 3.54 1.99
C GLY A 585 -14.15 2.40 1.27
N LEU A 586 -13.32 2.72 0.27
CA LEU A 586 -12.60 1.76 -0.57
C LEU A 586 -11.07 1.92 -0.48
N ASP A 587 -10.59 2.92 0.27
CA ASP A 587 -9.18 3.24 0.48
C ASP A 587 -8.97 4.04 1.78
N PHE A 588 -7.74 4.15 2.27
CA PHE A 588 -7.38 4.78 3.56
C PHE A 588 -7.10 6.29 3.48
N ASN A 589 -7.83 7.03 2.62
CA ASN A 589 -7.51 8.45 2.38
C ASN A 589 -7.55 9.31 3.66
N PHE A 590 -8.34 8.91 4.67
CA PHE A 590 -8.49 9.62 5.95
C PHE A 590 -7.30 9.47 6.90
N SER A 591 -6.34 8.59 6.62
CA SER A 591 -5.09 8.51 7.37
C SER A 591 -4.16 9.70 7.09
N TYR A 592 -4.37 10.39 5.95
CA TYR A 592 -3.76 11.69 5.62
C TYR A 592 -4.54 12.82 6.28
N LEU A 593 -4.00 13.49 7.32
CA LEU A 593 -4.72 14.49 8.12
C LEU A 593 -5.30 15.64 7.28
N SER A 594 -4.69 15.98 6.14
CA SER A 594 -5.18 17.04 5.25
C SER A 594 -6.57 16.76 4.68
N ILE A 595 -6.93 15.49 4.45
CA ILE A 595 -8.22 15.07 3.86
C ILE A 595 -9.41 15.30 4.81
N PRO A 596 -9.43 14.79 6.05
CA PRO A 596 -10.48 15.11 7.00
C PRO A 596 -10.49 16.60 7.38
N LEU A 597 -9.33 17.28 7.47
CA LEU A 597 -9.30 18.74 7.67
C LEU A 597 -10.03 19.49 6.56
N PHE A 598 -9.76 19.12 5.31
CA PHE A 598 -10.45 19.65 4.14
C PHE A 598 -11.96 19.35 4.18
N MET A 599 -12.36 18.11 4.49
CA MET A 599 -13.78 17.73 4.60
C MET A 599 -14.51 18.53 5.68
N TRP A 600 -13.95 18.62 6.90
CA TRP A 600 -14.53 19.39 7.99
C TRP A 600 -14.54 20.89 7.69
N GLY A 601 -13.53 21.41 7.00
CA GLY A 601 -13.52 22.78 6.50
C GLY A 601 -14.65 23.05 5.49
N LEU A 602 -14.89 22.14 4.54
CA LEU A 602 -16.04 22.22 3.63
C LEU A 602 -17.38 22.10 4.39
N MET A 603 -17.46 21.21 5.38
CA MET A 603 -18.65 21.01 6.20
C MET A 603 -19.07 22.29 6.94
N ALA A 604 -18.08 23.06 7.42
CA ALA A 604 -18.31 24.33 8.09
C ALA A 604 -18.95 25.40 7.18
N LEU A 605 -18.92 25.22 5.86
CA LEU A 605 -19.54 26.13 4.89
C LEU A 605 -21.02 25.82 4.60
N VAL A 606 -21.52 24.66 5.06
CA VAL A 606 -22.88 24.20 4.78
C VAL A 606 -23.88 24.91 5.70
N ASP A 607 -24.87 25.58 5.11
CA ASP A 607 -25.96 26.18 5.85
C ASP A 607 -26.97 25.12 6.34
N VAL A 608 -27.17 25.09 7.66
CA VAL A 608 -28.06 24.15 8.36
C VAL A 608 -29.38 24.78 8.80
N GLU A 609 -29.65 26.03 8.44
CA GLU A 609 -30.93 26.71 8.72
C GLU A 609 -32.16 25.92 8.22
N PRO A 610 -32.13 25.24 7.05
CA PRO A 610 -33.27 24.43 6.59
C PRO A 610 -33.72 23.36 7.60
N ILE A 611 -32.79 22.71 8.31
CA ILE A 611 -33.11 21.69 9.31
C ILE A 611 -33.72 22.31 10.57
N LYS A 612 -33.19 23.46 10.99
CA LYS A 612 -33.69 24.17 12.17
C LYS A 612 -35.14 24.62 11.99
N ASN A 613 -35.54 24.93 10.76
CA ASN A 613 -36.89 25.38 10.45
C ASN A 613 -37.91 24.24 10.37
N LEU A 614 -37.48 22.97 10.27
CA LEU A 614 -38.37 21.81 10.29
C LEU A 614 -38.91 21.49 11.70
N ASN A 615 -38.17 21.81 12.76
CA ASN A 615 -38.61 21.53 14.13
C ASN A 615 -38.06 22.55 15.14
N VAL A 616 -38.96 23.40 15.65
CA VAL A 616 -38.64 24.46 16.62
C VAL A 616 -38.04 23.89 17.92
N LYS A 617 -38.48 22.70 18.37
CA LYS A 617 -37.90 22.05 19.56
C LYS A 617 -36.45 21.61 19.33
N ILE A 618 -36.10 21.18 18.10
CA ILE A 618 -34.72 20.84 17.74
C ILE A 618 -33.88 22.11 17.68
N LYS A 619 -34.41 23.20 17.11
CA LYS A 619 -33.74 24.51 17.07
C LYS A 619 -33.39 25.04 18.46
N GLU A 620 -34.31 24.95 19.42
CA GLU A 620 -34.08 25.36 20.81
C GLU A 620 -33.07 24.47 21.53
N LYS A 621 -33.11 23.14 21.31
CA LYS A 621 -32.13 22.21 21.90
C LYS A 621 -30.71 22.41 21.37
N LEU A 622 -30.59 22.69 20.07
CA LEU A 622 -29.30 22.86 19.41
C LEU A 622 -28.64 24.20 19.70
N ASN A 623 -29.39 25.26 20.01
CA ASN A 623 -28.82 26.60 20.20
C ASN A 623 -28.33 26.80 21.63
N LYS A 624 -27.03 26.62 21.84
CA LYS A 624 -26.33 26.81 23.10
C LYS A 624 -25.17 27.78 22.90
N GLU A 625 -24.91 28.61 23.89
CA GLU A 625 -23.75 29.49 23.90
C GLU A 625 -22.83 29.11 25.05
N LEU A 626 -21.54 28.99 24.74
CA LEU A 626 -20.50 28.67 25.70
C LEU A 626 -19.56 29.87 25.84
N TYR A 627 -19.24 30.25 27.09
CA TYR A 627 -18.22 31.27 27.34
C TYR A 627 -16.87 30.82 26.77
N ALA A 628 -16.22 31.67 25.97
CA ALA A 628 -14.97 31.34 25.29
C ALA A 628 -13.81 30.97 26.25
N ALA A 629 -13.89 31.36 27.52
CA ALA A 629 -12.93 30.99 28.56
C ALA A 629 -12.89 29.47 28.83
N ILE A 630 -14.02 28.76 28.70
CA ILE A 630 -14.09 27.30 28.93
C ILE A 630 -13.26 26.53 27.89
N PRO A 631 -13.52 26.65 26.58
CA PRO A 631 -12.70 25.98 25.56
C PRO A 631 -11.26 26.51 25.54
N LEU A 632 -11.01 27.74 26.02
CA LEU A 632 -9.65 28.27 26.16
C LEU A 632 -8.87 27.46 27.20
N VAL A 633 -9.47 27.14 28.35
CA VAL A 633 -8.81 26.28 29.35
C VAL A 633 -8.65 24.85 28.81
N LEU A 634 -9.66 24.34 28.10
CA LEU A 634 -9.62 22.96 27.56
C LEU A 634 -8.59 22.77 26.44
N ILE A 635 -8.22 23.81 25.69
CA ILE A 635 -7.25 23.67 24.58
C ILE A 635 -5.79 23.68 25.06
N LEU A 636 -5.49 24.26 26.23
CA LEU A 636 -4.13 24.38 26.74
C LEU A 636 -3.40 23.03 26.93
N PRO A 637 -4.04 21.96 27.44
CA PRO A 637 -3.41 20.64 27.48
C PRO A 637 -3.07 20.10 26.09
N PHE A 638 -3.93 20.29 25.09
CA PHE A 638 -3.70 19.75 23.74
C PHE A 638 -2.52 20.43 23.04
N ILE A 639 -2.39 21.76 23.17
CA ILE A 639 -1.22 22.47 22.63
C ILE A 639 0.06 22.06 23.37
N PHE A 640 0.01 21.93 24.71
CA PHE A 640 1.16 21.48 25.50
C PHE A 640 1.60 20.06 25.11
N ILE A 641 0.67 19.11 25.04
CA ILE A 641 0.93 17.72 24.62
C ILE A 641 1.51 17.70 23.20
N SER A 642 0.98 18.52 22.27
CA SER A 642 1.49 18.58 20.90
C SER A 642 2.94 19.08 20.83
N PHE A 643 3.29 20.13 21.61
CA PHE A 643 4.67 20.61 21.74
C PHE A 643 5.58 19.57 22.41
N SER A 644 5.08 18.90 23.44
CA SER A 644 5.83 17.86 24.15
C SER A 644 6.14 16.70 23.20
N PHE A 645 5.13 16.13 22.53
CA PHE A 645 5.30 15.05 21.57
C PHE A 645 6.19 15.44 20.38
N TYR A 646 6.08 16.67 19.88
CA TYR A 646 6.97 17.16 18.83
C TYR A 646 8.43 17.21 19.31
N GLY A 647 8.65 17.77 20.50
CA GLY A 647 9.97 17.81 21.13
C GLY A 647 10.53 16.40 21.36
N GLY A 648 9.70 15.45 21.82
CA GLY A 648 10.09 14.06 22.02
C GLY A 648 10.51 13.38 20.72
N HIS A 649 9.72 13.56 19.66
CA HIS A 649 10.07 13.05 18.33
C HIS A 649 11.38 13.65 17.79
N GLN A 650 11.59 14.97 17.93
CA GLN A 650 12.85 15.61 17.53
C GLN A 650 14.05 15.08 18.33
N SER A 651 13.87 14.86 19.64
CA SER A 651 14.90 14.27 20.49
C SER A 651 15.24 12.83 20.07
N ALA A 652 14.24 11.99 19.78
CA ALA A 652 14.45 10.63 19.33
C ALA A 652 15.16 10.54 17.97
N VAL A 653 14.78 11.38 17.00
CA VAL A 653 15.46 11.45 15.69
C VAL A 653 16.94 11.83 15.87
N ARG A 654 17.24 12.85 16.68
CA ARG A 654 18.62 13.23 16.99
C ARG A 654 19.38 12.16 17.76
N ALA A 655 18.69 11.38 18.60
CA ALA A 655 19.30 10.26 19.29
C ALA A 655 19.70 9.15 18.31
N ALA A 656 18.81 8.81 17.38
CA ALA A 656 19.11 7.86 16.32
C ALA A 656 20.29 8.35 15.45
N GLU A 657 20.34 9.64 15.11
CA GLU A 657 21.47 10.23 14.38
C GLU A 657 22.79 10.11 15.17
N ALA A 658 22.77 10.43 16.48
CA ALA A 658 23.95 10.33 17.34
C ALA A 658 24.46 8.88 17.49
N LEU A 659 23.54 7.91 17.63
CA LEU A 659 23.90 6.51 17.79
C LEU A 659 24.40 5.88 16.48
N GLN A 660 23.75 6.16 15.35
CA GLN A 660 24.04 5.50 14.07
C GLN A 660 25.20 6.15 13.30
N TYR A 661 25.29 7.48 13.30
CA TYR A 661 26.25 8.20 12.46
C TYR A 661 27.44 8.77 13.25
N GLU A 662 27.21 9.21 14.48
CA GLU A 662 28.27 9.81 15.32
C GLU A 662 28.95 8.77 16.23
N GLY A 663 28.29 7.64 16.52
CA GLY A 663 28.75 6.66 17.50
C GLY A 663 28.80 7.21 18.94
N ASP A 664 28.09 8.30 19.23
CA ASP A 664 28.07 8.96 20.53
C ASP A 664 26.95 8.42 21.40
N TYR A 665 27.26 7.38 22.17
CA TYR A 665 26.33 6.68 23.05
C TYR A 665 25.79 7.55 24.20
N GLU A 666 26.62 8.43 24.78
CA GLU A 666 26.23 9.32 25.89
C GLU A 666 25.22 10.38 25.43
N LYS A 667 25.50 10.98 24.28
CA LYS A 667 24.56 11.91 23.63
C LYS A 667 23.28 11.19 23.22
N GLY A 668 23.38 9.99 22.64
CA GLY A 668 22.23 9.15 22.30
C GLY A 668 21.35 8.86 23.51
N TYR A 669 21.95 8.45 24.64
CA TYR A 669 21.26 8.18 25.90
C TYR A 669 20.51 9.42 26.43
N THR A 670 21.21 10.55 26.53
CA THR A 670 20.63 11.81 27.02
C THR A 670 19.46 12.29 26.14
N LEU A 671 19.58 12.11 24.82
CA LEU A 671 18.53 12.47 23.88
C LEU A 671 17.32 11.54 23.96
N LEU A 672 17.52 10.23 24.15
CA LEU A 672 16.42 9.29 24.39
C LEU A 672 15.73 9.54 25.74
N GLU A 673 16.48 9.91 26.78
CA GLU A 673 15.90 10.29 28.07
C GLU A 673 14.99 11.51 27.91
N SER A 674 15.46 12.54 27.20
CA SER A 674 14.65 13.70 26.84
C SER A 674 13.43 13.32 25.98
N ALA A 675 13.57 12.36 25.08
CA ALA A 675 12.47 11.87 24.26
C ALA A 675 11.38 11.21 25.11
N ILE A 676 11.75 10.32 26.03
CA ILE A 676 10.84 9.63 26.96
C ILE A 676 10.22 10.61 27.96
N ALA A 677 10.96 11.60 28.44
CA ALA A 677 10.42 12.63 29.34
C ALA A 677 9.32 13.46 28.66
N ARG A 678 9.40 13.65 27.34
CA ARG A 678 8.47 14.45 26.54
C ARG A 678 7.32 13.66 25.93
N ASP A 679 7.53 12.41 25.54
CA ASP A 679 6.50 11.48 25.05
C ASP A 679 6.65 10.12 25.75
N GLY A 680 6.29 10.10 27.03
CA GLY A 680 6.47 8.93 27.89
C GLY A 680 5.59 7.73 27.51
N PHE A 681 4.62 7.89 26.61
CA PHE A 681 3.71 6.85 26.13
C PHE A 681 4.22 6.19 24.84
N ASN A 682 5.26 6.75 24.22
CA ASN A 682 5.81 6.21 22.99
C ASN A 682 6.60 4.94 23.27
N LYS A 683 6.09 3.82 22.75
CA LYS A 683 6.67 2.49 22.92
C LYS A 683 8.03 2.36 22.24
N ASP A 684 8.22 3.01 21.10
CA ASP A 684 9.45 2.91 20.30
C ASP A 684 10.60 3.59 21.03
N PHE A 685 10.38 4.76 21.64
CA PHE A 685 11.42 5.46 22.42
C PHE A 685 11.91 4.63 23.61
N ARG A 686 10.98 3.91 24.26
CA ARG A 686 11.31 3.01 25.37
C ARG A 686 12.03 1.75 24.91
N GLY A 687 11.62 1.17 23.79
CA GLY A 687 12.33 0.04 23.17
C GLY A 687 13.74 0.42 22.75
N ASP A 688 13.91 1.57 22.09
CA ASP A 688 15.22 2.09 21.69
C ASP A 688 16.13 2.35 22.90
N MET A 689 15.58 2.95 23.97
CA MET A 689 16.30 3.14 25.23
C MET A 689 16.68 1.81 25.87
N ALA A 690 15.76 0.83 25.91
CA ALA A 690 16.05 -0.47 26.48
C ALA A 690 17.17 -1.19 25.72
N ARG A 691 17.16 -1.16 24.38
CA ARG A 691 18.26 -1.73 23.58
C ARG A 691 19.60 -1.04 23.90
N LEU A 692 19.62 0.28 24.00
CA LEU A 692 20.83 1.02 24.38
C LEU A 692 21.32 0.65 25.79
N GLN A 693 20.41 0.55 26.75
CA GLN A 693 20.71 0.15 28.11
C GLN A 693 21.26 -1.28 28.18
N THR A 694 20.68 -2.22 27.43
CA THR A 694 21.20 -3.59 27.32
C THR A 694 22.62 -3.60 26.77
N MET A 695 22.90 -2.89 25.68
CA MET A 695 24.25 -2.79 25.10
C MET A 695 25.28 -2.23 26.09
N ILE A 696 24.93 -1.17 26.82
CA ILE A 696 25.80 -0.58 27.86
C ILE A 696 26.01 -1.58 29.01
N GLY A 697 24.95 -2.28 29.41
CA GLY A 697 24.99 -3.31 30.45
C GLY A 697 25.92 -4.46 30.11
N GLU A 698 25.89 -4.93 28.87
CA GLU A 698 26.76 -5.98 28.32
C GLU A 698 28.23 -5.52 28.29
N GLN A 699 28.49 -4.31 27.81
CA GLN A 699 29.85 -3.76 27.73
C GLN A 699 30.48 -3.54 29.11
N ASN A 700 29.71 -3.03 30.06
CA ASN A 700 30.21 -2.64 31.39
C ASN A 700 30.03 -3.72 32.46
N GLN A 701 29.36 -4.84 32.13
CA GLN A 701 29.02 -5.92 33.05
C GLN A 701 28.26 -5.45 34.31
N GLN A 702 27.39 -4.45 34.16
CA GLN A 702 26.66 -3.81 35.26
C GLN A 702 25.17 -4.16 35.23
N GLN A 703 24.70 -4.89 36.25
CA GLN A 703 23.32 -5.38 36.34
C GLN A 703 22.24 -4.27 36.35
N VAL A 704 22.60 -3.07 36.82
CA VAL A 704 21.66 -1.92 36.92
C VAL A 704 21.08 -1.55 35.55
N TRP A 705 21.87 -1.63 34.48
CA TRP A 705 21.40 -1.27 33.14
C TRP A 705 20.33 -2.21 32.60
N PHE A 706 20.46 -3.51 32.89
CA PHE A 706 19.46 -4.51 32.50
C PHE A 706 18.13 -4.30 33.24
N GLN A 707 18.16 -3.89 34.51
CA GLN A 707 16.95 -3.54 35.27
C GLN A 707 16.25 -2.32 34.69
N LEU A 708 17.01 -1.30 34.27
CA LEU A 708 16.45 -0.12 33.60
C LEU A 708 15.86 -0.48 32.22
N ALA A 709 16.51 -1.36 31.47
CA ALA A 709 16.01 -1.86 30.19
C ALA A 709 14.69 -2.62 30.37
N GLU A 710 14.63 -3.52 31.36
CA GLU A 710 13.41 -4.26 31.74
C GLU A 710 12.28 -3.30 32.10
N GLU A 711 12.53 -2.29 32.95
CA GLU A 711 11.53 -1.30 33.35
C GLU A 711 10.97 -0.55 32.13
N ASN A 712 11.83 -0.14 31.20
CA ASN A 712 11.41 0.56 29.98
C ASN A 712 10.54 -0.33 29.09
N LEU A 713 10.93 -1.59 28.87
CA LEU A 713 10.18 -2.54 28.06
C LEU A 713 8.84 -2.90 28.70
N LEU A 714 8.79 -3.15 30.00
CA LEU A 714 7.53 -3.44 30.71
C LEU A 714 6.56 -2.26 30.64
N ARG A 715 7.05 -1.02 30.78
CA ARG A 715 6.24 0.19 30.57
C ARG A 715 5.77 0.33 29.13
N ALA A 716 6.63 0.05 28.15
CA ALA A 716 6.25 0.07 26.74
C ALA A 716 5.13 -0.94 26.45
N LEU A 717 5.23 -2.16 27.01
CA LEU A 717 4.25 -3.22 26.86
C LEU A 717 2.92 -2.87 27.54
N GLN A 718 2.92 -2.11 28.64
CA GLN A 718 1.67 -1.59 29.22
C GLN A 718 0.93 -0.64 28.26
N TYR A 719 1.65 0.10 27.41
CA TYR A 719 1.07 1.00 26.42
C TYR A 719 0.68 0.30 25.12
N SER A 720 1.35 -0.80 24.77
CA SER A 720 1.04 -1.63 23.60
C SER A 720 1.18 -3.12 23.91
N PRO A 721 0.14 -3.74 24.52
CA PRO A 721 0.22 -5.09 25.09
C PRO A 721 0.44 -6.23 24.10
N HIS A 722 0.15 -6.00 22.83
CA HIS A 722 0.24 -7.00 21.75
C HIS A 722 1.36 -6.69 20.76
N ASN A 723 2.31 -5.83 21.12
CA ASN A 723 3.42 -5.51 20.25
C ASN A 723 4.46 -6.66 20.23
N GLU A 724 4.54 -7.36 19.11
CA GLU A 724 5.42 -8.50 18.90
C GLU A 724 6.91 -8.13 19.07
N ASN A 725 7.32 -6.93 18.64
CA ASN A 725 8.71 -6.49 18.75
C ASN A 725 9.12 -6.27 20.21
N LEU A 726 8.29 -5.62 21.03
CA LEU A 726 8.56 -5.45 22.47
C LEU A 726 8.59 -6.78 23.22
N LEU A 727 7.71 -7.72 22.87
CA LEU A 727 7.69 -9.06 23.45
C LEU A 727 8.99 -9.80 23.10
N GLY A 728 9.44 -9.71 21.85
CA GLY A 728 10.73 -10.25 21.40
C GLY A 728 11.92 -9.65 22.16
N GLN A 729 11.96 -8.32 22.32
CA GLN A 729 13.02 -7.63 23.08
C GLN A 729 13.04 -8.04 24.56
N LEU A 730 11.89 -8.21 25.21
CA LEU A 730 11.81 -8.74 26.57
C LEU A 730 12.31 -10.18 26.65
N GLY A 731 11.90 -11.02 25.70
CA GLY A 731 12.39 -12.39 25.58
C GLY A 731 13.91 -12.43 25.52
N GLN A 732 14.50 -11.70 24.58
CA GLN A 732 15.95 -11.62 24.40
C GLN A 732 16.69 -11.07 25.63
N LEU A 733 16.13 -10.06 26.30
CA LEU A 733 16.69 -9.50 27.54
C LEU A 733 16.76 -10.54 28.66
N TYR A 734 15.70 -11.33 28.88
CA TYR A 734 15.74 -12.36 29.91
C TYR A 734 16.65 -13.53 29.54
N LEU A 735 16.75 -13.87 28.25
CA LEU A 735 17.71 -14.87 27.77
C LEU A 735 19.15 -14.42 28.03
N SER A 736 19.51 -13.16 27.79
CA SER A 736 20.85 -12.63 28.08
C SER A 736 21.15 -12.55 29.58
N LEU A 737 20.12 -12.43 30.42
CA LEU A 737 20.22 -12.51 31.88
C LEU A 737 20.26 -13.94 32.44
N GLY A 738 20.08 -14.96 31.60
CA GLY A 738 20.02 -16.37 32.01
C GLY A 738 18.69 -16.80 32.65
N ASP A 739 17.65 -15.96 32.64
CA ASP A 739 16.29 -16.31 33.07
C ASP A 739 15.52 -16.91 31.89
N PHE A 740 15.89 -18.14 31.50
CA PHE A 740 15.37 -18.80 30.30
C PHE A 740 13.85 -19.02 30.36
N GLU A 741 13.29 -19.30 31.54
CA GLU A 741 11.85 -19.49 31.72
C GLU A 741 11.06 -18.24 31.34
N LYS A 742 11.46 -17.06 31.85
CA LYS A 742 10.83 -15.80 31.45
C LYS A 742 11.11 -15.45 29.98
N GLY A 743 12.34 -15.69 29.53
CA GLY A 743 12.76 -15.47 28.14
C GLY A 743 11.82 -16.16 27.16
N PHE A 744 11.70 -17.49 27.28
CA PHE A 744 10.79 -18.28 26.45
C PHE A 744 9.33 -17.88 26.67
N GLY A 745 8.91 -17.58 27.91
CA GLY A 745 7.55 -17.11 28.18
C GLY A 745 7.14 -15.84 27.41
N TYR A 746 8.06 -14.91 27.15
CA TYR A 746 7.80 -13.73 26.31
C TYR A 746 7.88 -14.03 24.82
N ILE A 747 8.78 -14.93 24.39
CA ILE A 747 8.86 -15.41 23.01
C ILE A 747 7.58 -16.15 22.60
N GLU A 748 7.00 -16.99 23.46
CA GLU A 748 5.71 -17.63 23.19
C GLU A 748 4.58 -16.59 23.07
N LYS A 749 4.56 -15.59 23.96
CA LYS A 749 3.60 -14.48 23.85
C LYS A 749 3.75 -13.72 22.52
N MET A 750 4.97 -13.52 22.05
CA MET A 750 5.23 -12.89 20.75
C MET A 750 4.62 -13.68 19.60
N VAL A 751 4.74 -15.02 19.60
CA VAL A 751 4.09 -15.88 18.59
C VAL A 751 2.58 -15.73 18.64
N THR A 752 1.97 -15.73 19.84
CA THR A 752 0.52 -15.53 19.97
C THR A 752 0.04 -14.12 19.57
N ALA A 753 0.92 -13.12 19.61
CA ALA A 753 0.61 -11.75 19.25
C ALA A 753 0.64 -11.51 17.73
N ALA A 754 1.40 -12.32 16.98
CA ALA A 754 1.53 -12.22 15.53
C ALA A 754 1.70 -13.59 14.84
N PRO A 755 0.72 -14.51 14.96
CA PRO A 755 0.88 -15.91 14.57
C PRO A 755 1.10 -16.15 13.08
N LEU A 756 0.68 -15.24 12.18
CA LEU A 756 0.95 -15.41 10.73
C LEU A 756 2.14 -14.57 10.24
N ARG A 757 3.08 -14.20 11.12
CA ARG A 757 4.31 -13.48 10.71
C ARG A 757 5.53 -14.40 10.77
N PRO A 758 6.29 -14.55 9.67
CA PRO A 758 7.49 -15.40 9.67
C PRO A 758 8.52 -15.04 10.76
N VAL A 759 8.73 -13.75 11.01
CA VAL A 759 9.75 -13.24 11.94
C VAL A 759 9.58 -13.72 13.39
N VAL A 760 8.34 -14.04 13.83
CA VAL A 760 8.14 -14.51 15.20
C VAL A 760 8.63 -15.95 15.40
N TYR A 761 8.49 -16.78 14.37
CA TYR A 761 8.98 -18.16 14.37
C TYR A 761 10.51 -18.20 14.25
N GLU A 762 11.07 -17.34 13.39
CA GLU A 762 12.51 -17.14 13.30
C GLU A 762 13.11 -16.76 14.66
N THR A 763 12.52 -15.76 15.32
CA THR A 763 12.99 -15.30 16.63
C THR A 763 12.84 -16.41 17.70
N LYS A 764 11.77 -17.20 17.64
CA LYS A 764 11.56 -18.35 18.53
C LYS A 764 12.61 -19.45 18.32
N ALA A 765 12.85 -19.84 17.08
CA ALA A 765 13.86 -20.83 16.73
C ALA A 765 15.25 -20.36 17.18
N ASN A 766 15.61 -19.11 16.87
CA ASN A 766 16.89 -18.51 17.27
C ASN A 766 17.07 -18.47 18.79
N ALA A 767 16.01 -18.10 19.54
CA ALA A 767 16.05 -18.09 21.00
C ALA A 767 16.41 -19.46 21.59
N TYR A 768 15.73 -20.54 21.15
CA TYR A 768 16.05 -21.89 21.61
C TYR A 768 17.45 -22.33 21.15
N SER A 769 17.85 -21.97 19.93
CA SER A 769 19.18 -22.29 19.37
C SER A 769 20.32 -21.69 20.19
N ILE A 770 20.18 -20.43 20.61
CA ILE A 770 21.18 -19.73 21.43
C ILE A 770 21.35 -20.44 22.78
N VAL A 771 20.25 -20.79 23.44
CA VAL A 771 20.29 -21.51 24.73
C VAL A 771 20.80 -22.94 24.56
N ALA A 772 20.45 -23.61 23.46
CA ALA A 772 20.96 -24.94 23.13
C ALA A 772 22.49 -24.93 22.99
N ASN A 773 23.02 -23.97 22.23
CA ASN A 773 24.46 -23.77 22.07
C ASN A 773 25.14 -23.42 23.40
N TYR A 774 24.51 -22.58 24.25
CA TYR A 774 25.01 -22.31 25.59
C TYR A 774 25.14 -23.58 26.43
N TYR A 775 24.13 -24.46 26.46
CA TYR A 775 24.22 -25.73 27.18
C TYR A 775 25.26 -26.66 26.59
N LEU A 776 25.35 -26.72 25.25
CA LEU A 776 26.35 -27.53 24.56
C LEU A 776 27.77 -27.07 24.91
N ASP A 777 28.02 -25.76 24.94
CA ASP A 777 29.30 -25.15 25.29
C ASP A 777 29.69 -25.38 26.76
N ASN A 778 28.71 -25.55 27.64
CA ASN A 778 28.92 -25.92 29.04
C ASN A 778 28.96 -27.44 29.29
N GLY A 779 28.90 -28.27 28.24
CA GLY A 779 28.92 -29.73 28.33
C GLY A 779 27.62 -30.37 28.82
N GLU A 780 26.52 -29.62 28.87
CA GLU A 780 25.19 -30.10 29.27
C GLU A 780 24.42 -30.65 28.06
N THR A 781 24.93 -31.72 27.44
CA THR A 781 24.44 -32.28 26.16
C THR A 781 22.93 -32.61 26.17
N GLU A 782 22.39 -33.18 27.25
CA GLU A 782 20.96 -33.51 27.32
C GLU A 782 20.06 -32.26 27.28
N LYS A 783 20.44 -31.20 28.00
CA LYS A 783 19.70 -29.93 27.97
C LYS A 783 19.85 -29.24 26.62
N ALA A 784 21.03 -29.31 26.01
CA ALA A 784 21.25 -28.81 24.66
C ALA A 784 20.34 -29.53 23.65
N LYS A 785 20.24 -30.87 23.76
CA LYS A 785 19.37 -31.69 22.91
C LYS A 785 17.89 -31.34 23.10
N GLU A 786 17.43 -31.12 24.33
CA GLU A 786 16.07 -30.65 24.63
C GLU A 786 15.80 -29.29 23.97
N MET A 787 16.73 -28.33 24.08
CA MET A 787 16.56 -27.01 23.46
C MET A 787 16.62 -27.06 21.93
N PHE A 788 17.47 -27.89 21.32
CA PHE A 788 17.43 -28.11 19.87
C PHE A 788 16.14 -28.79 19.42
N GLU A 789 15.56 -29.69 20.22
CA GLU A 789 14.24 -30.28 19.97
C GLU A 789 13.18 -29.17 19.89
N MET A 790 13.14 -28.28 20.89
CA MET A 790 12.24 -27.12 20.91
C MET A 790 12.48 -26.17 19.74
N ALA A 791 13.73 -25.93 19.36
CA ALA A 791 14.07 -25.11 18.19
C ALA A 791 13.53 -25.73 16.90
N THR A 792 13.67 -27.05 16.72
CA THR A 792 13.16 -27.76 15.55
C THR A 792 11.63 -27.91 15.55
N GLY A 793 11.01 -27.99 16.73
CA GLY A 793 9.56 -28.05 16.91
C GLY A 793 8.81 -26.79 16.47
N VAL A 794 9.51 -25.69 16.21
CA VAL A 794 8.93 -24.46 15.61
C VAL A 794 8.26 -24.75 14.26
N VAL A 795 8.69 -25.79 13.54
CA VAL A 795 8.02 -26.25 12.31
C VAL A 795 6.57 -26.64 12.58
N GLU A 796 6.30 -27.37 13.67
CA GLU A 796 4.95 -27.76 14.06
C GLU A 796 4.08 -26.53 14.40
N ASP A 797 4.65 -25.51 15.03
CA ASP A 797 3.92 -24.27 15.29
C ASP A 797 3.52 -23.55 13.99
N VAL A 798 4.39 -23.58 12.97
CA VAL A 798 4.12 -23.01 11.65
C VAL A 798 3.03 -23.82 10.94
N GLU A 799 3.07 -25.15 11.02
CA GLU A 799 2.02 -26.02 10.49
C GLU A 799 0.66 -25.75 11.16
N VAL A 800 0.65 -25.58 12.49
CA VAL A 800 -0.56 -25.19 13.23
C VAL A 800 -1.05 -23.82 12.76
N GLY A 801 -0.16 -22.85 12.57
CA GLY A 801 -0.50 -21.54 12.01
C GLY A 801 -1.08 -21.63 10.60
N ASN A 802 -0.48 -22.44 9.73
CA ASN A 802 -0.90 -22.68 8.36
C ASN A 802 -2.27 -23.36 8.29
N SER A 803 -2.55 -24.32 9.16
CA SER A 803 -3.83 -25.03 9.21
C SER A 803 -5.04 -24.11 9.49
N GLN A 804 -4.80 -22.93 10.05
CA GLN A 804 -5.81 -21.94 10.40
C GLN A 804 -5.81 -20.72 9.46
N ALA A 805 -4.86 -20.64 8.53
CA ALA A 805 -4.67 -19.51 7.64
C ALA A 805 -5.28 -19.77 6.26
N GLU A 806 -5.76 -18.72 5.61
CA GLU A 806 -6.25 -18.80 4.23
C GLU A 806 -5.11 -18.83 3.20
N ARG A 807 -3.91 -18.42 3.63
CA ARG A 807 -2.66 -18.55 2.88
C ARG A 807 -1.57 -18.96 3.84
N THR A 808 -0.69 -19.85 3.41
CA THR A 808 0.39 -20.38 4.23
C THR A 808 1.48 -19.34 4.49
N ILE A 809 2.10 -19.45 5.67
CA ILE A 809 3.27 -18.70 6.10
C ILE A 809 4.46 -19.23 5.30
N GLN A 810 5.18 -18.32 4.64
CA GLN A 810 6.45 -18.65 3.99
C GLN A 810 7.60 -18.19 4.87
N LEU A 811 8.38 -19.13 5.41
CA LEU A 811 9.62 -18.82 6.12
C LEU A 811 10.71 -18.39 5.14
N ASN A 812 11.57 -17.46 5.57
CA ASN A 812 12.76 -17.10 4.80
C ASN A 812 13.75 -18.28 4.76
N ARG A 813 14.63 -18.28 3.75
CA ARG A 813 15.64 -19.34 3.57
C ARG A 813 16.59 -19.46 4.77
N GLU A 814 16.91 -18.34 5.39
CA GLU A 814 17.79 -18.30 6.56
C GLU A 814 17.19 -19.06 7.75
N THR A 815 15.92 -18.85 8.07
CA THR A 815 15.22 -19.59 9.14
C THR A 815 15.18 -21.08 8.83
N ILE A 816 14.85 -21.46 7.58
CA ILE A 816 14.83 -22.87 7.17
C ILE A 816 16.22 -23.50 7.36
N ASN A 817 17.27 -22.81 6.93
CA ASN A 817 18.65 -23.27 7.12
C ASN A 817 19.00 -23.40 8.61
N THR A 818 18.59 -22.45 9.46
CA THR A 818 18.81 -22.51 10.91
C THR A 818 18.11 -23.71 11.53
N LEU A 819 16.84 -23.96 11.19
CA LEU A 819 16.09 -25.13 11.64
C LEU A 819 16.75 -26.44 11.20
N ALA A 820 17.21 -26.51 9.95
CA ALA A 820 17.94 -27.65 9.42
C ALA A 820 19.28 -27.87 10.14
N LYS A 821 20.05 -26.80 10.41
CA LYS A 821 21.30 -26.88 11.20
C LYS A 821 21.02 -27.38 12.62
N ASN A 822 19.99 -26.86 13.29
CA ASN A 822 19.59 -27.29 14.63
C ASN A 822 19.24 -28.78 14.67
N ARG A 823 18.48 -29.25 13.67
CA ARG A 823 18.15 -30.68 13.52
C ARG A 823 19.41 -31.52 13.34
N TYR A 824 20.32 -31.08 12.47
CA TYR A 824 21.59 -31.78 12.25
C TYR A 824 22.45 -31.86 13.51
N ILE A 825 22.57 -30.77 14.28
CA ILE A 825 23.28 -30.78 15.56
C ILE A 825 22.61 -31.78 16.51
N LYS A 826 21.28 -31.71 16.66
CA LYS A 826 20.50 -32.60 17.54
C LYS A 826 20.72 -34.08 17.24
N GLU A 827 20.67 -34.45 15.96
CA GLU A 827 20.84 -35.84 15.49
C GLU A 827 22.29 -36.34 15.62
N ASN A 828 23.27 -35.44 15.68
CA ASN A 828 24.70 -35.77 15.68
C ASN A 828 25.44 -35.27 16.92
N ILE A 829 24.73 -34.88 17.97
CA ILE A 829 25.28 -34.17 19.14
C ILE A 829 26.32 -34.99 19.91
N GLU A 830 26.29 -36.32 19.78
CA GLU A 830 27.22 -37.26 20.39
C GLU A 830 28.55 -37.40 19.62
N LYS A 831 28.64 -36.86 18.39
CA LYS A 831 29.84 -36.94 17.55
C LYS A 831 30.88 -35.89 17.94
N SER A 832 32.15 -36.29 17.96
CA SER A 832 33.26 -35.37 18.19
C SER A 832 33.35 -34.29 17.10
N MET A 833 33.66 -33.05 17.49
CA MET A 833 33.83 -31.89 16.58
C MET A 833 32.56 -31.50 15.80
N ILE A 834 31.36 -31.87 16.28
CA ILE A 834 30.09 -31.51 15.60
C ILE A 834 29.92 -30.00 15.44
N LYS A 835 30.41 -29.19 16.41
CA LYS A 835 30.33 -27.72 16.37
C LYS A 835 31.16 -27.12 15.23
N GLU A 836 32.44 -27.50 15.14
CA GLU A 836 33.34 -27.07 14.04
C GLU A 836 32.75 -27.45 12.67
N ARG A 837 32.18 -28.66 12.57
CA ARG A 837 31.53 -29.11 11.34
C ARG A 837 30.31 -28.27 10.98
N VAL A 838 29.52 -27.84 11.95
CA VAL A 838 28.28 -27.05 11.76
C VAL A 838 28.56 -25.59 11.42
N ASP A 839 29.55 -24.98 12.06
CA ASP A 839 30.02 -23.63 11.73
C ASP A 839 30.50 -23.56 10.28
N ASN A 840 31.06 -24.67 9.78
CA ASN A 840 31.50 -24.82 8.41
C ASN A 840 30.38 -25.24 7.42
N ILE A 841 29.12 -25.48 7.84
CA ILE A 841 28.02 -25.82 6.92
C ILE A 841 27.66 -24.62 6.03
N ILE A 842 27.80 -24.82 4.73
CA ILE A 842 27.45 -23.88 3.65
C ILE A 842 26.00 -24.06 3.22
N TYR A 843 25.54 -25.32 3.14
CA TYR A 843 24.20 -25.64 2.70
C TYR A 843 23.70 -26.88 3.43
N ILE A 844 22.46 -26.85 3.91
CA ILE A 844 21.80 -28.01 4.49
C ILE A 844 20.31 -27.97 4.18
N ALA A 845 19.73 -29.11 3.85
CA ALA A 845 18.31 -29.25 3.60
C ALA A 845 17.81 -30.63 4.03
N TYR A 846 16.70 -30.63 4.77
CA TYR A 846 15.89 -31.80 5.07
C TYR A 846 14.63 -31.74 4.19
N LEU A 847 14.36 -32.81 3.45
CA LEU A 847 13.32 -32.82 2.41
C LEU A 847 11.97 -33.38 2.90
N ASP A 848 11.91 -33.82 4.17
CA ASP A 848 10.70 -34.29 4.85
C ASP A 848 9.89 -33.17 5.52
N GLN A 849 10.46 -31.95 5.66
CA GLN A 849 9.80 -30.82 6.29
C GLN A 849 9.01 -29.97 5.27
N HIS A 850 7.68 -30.00 5.37
CA HIS A 850 6.78 -29.26 4.49
C HIS A 850 6.32 -27.95 5.15
N ILE A 851 7.15 -26.92 5.03
CA ILE A 851 6.82 -25.57 5.55
C ILE A 851 6.03 -24.76 4.49
N ASP A 852 6.07 -25.16 3.21
CA ASP A 852 5.41 -24.47 2.09
C ASP A 852 4.71 -25.49 1.16
N GLU A 853 3.38 -25.57 1.26
CA GLU A 853 2.53 -26.59 0.60
C GLU A 853 2.44 -26.46 -0.93
N THR A 854 3.03 -25.43 -1.54
CA THR A 854 2.63 -24.99 -2.89
C THR A 854 3.30 -25.70 -4.07
N ARG A 855 4.33 -26.56 -3.87
CA ARG A 855 5.16 -27.06 -5.00
C ARG A 855 5.56 -28.54 -4.99
N GLY A 856 5.19 -29.33 -3.99
CA GLY A 856 5.65 -30.74 -3.88
C GLY A 856 7.17 -30.93 -3.70
N LEU A 857 7.97 -29.85 -3.77
CA LEU A 857 9.41 -29.79 -3.53
C LEU A 857 9.74 -28.62 -2.58
N PRO A 858 10.75 -28.75 -1.69
CA PRO A 858 11.23 -27.67 -0.85
C PRO A 858 11.62 -26.43 -1.63
N ASN A 859 11.54 -25.28 -0.96
CA ASN A 859 11.74 -23.99 -1.60
C ASN A 859 13.10 -23.88 -2.31
N GLY A 860 13.07 -23.58 -3.61
CA GLY A 860 14.23 -23.45 -4.50
C GLY A 860 14.79 -24.77 -5.05
N TRP A 861 14.25 -25.92 -4.67
CA TRP A 861 14.46 -27.16 -5.40
C TRP A 861 13.56 -27.19 -6.63
N TRP A 862 14.05 -27.80 -7.70
CA TRP A 862 13.35 -27.89 -8.98
C TRP A 862 13.88 -29.07 -9.79
N THR A 863 13.07 -29.50 -10.74
CA THR A 863 13.40 -30.60 -11.65
C THR A 863 13.67 -30.07 -13.05
N TRP A 864 14.47 -30.83 -13.80
CA TRP A 864 14.74 -30.57 -15.20
C TRP A 864 14.79 -31.89 -15.96
N ASN A 865 14.18 -31.94 -17.13
CA ASN A 865 14.20 -33.11 -18.01
C ASN A 865 14.96 -32.79 -19.29
N ARG A 866 15.80 -33.73 -19.73
CA ARG A 866 16.30 -33.78 -21.10
C ARG A 866 15.19 -34.29 -22.02
N GLU A 867 15.27 -34.02 -23.31
CA GLU A 867 14.36 -34.57 -24.31
C GLU A 867 14.26 -36.10 -24.19
N GLY A 868 13.07 -36.61 -23.84
CA GLY A 868 12.83 -38.05 -23.58
C GLY A 868 12.92 -38.49 -22.11
N GLY A 869 13.35 -37.63 -21.18
CA GLY A 869 13.30 -37.85 -19.73
C GLY A 869 11.95 -37.42 -19.12
N ASN A 870 11.56 -38.06 -18.01
CA ASN A 870 10.32 -37.76 -17.30
C ASN A 870 10.48 -37.94 -15.78
N ILE A 871 11.24 -37.04 -15.16
CA ILE A 871 11.40 -37.05 -13.70
C ILE A 871 10.10 -36.62 -13.01
N GLN A 872 9.69 -37.44 -12.05
CA GLN A 872 8.55 -37.21 -11.18
C GLN A 872 9.02 -37.24 -9.73
N THR A 873 8.46 -36.37 -8.90
CA THR A 873 8.81 -36.25 -7.49
C THR A 873 7.57 -36.31 -6.63
N GLU A 874 7.61 -37.14 -5.61
CA GLU A 874 6.51 -37.36 -4.67
C GLU A 874 7.04 -37.20 -3.24
N LEU A 875 6.34 -36.43 -2.40
CA LEU A 875 6.68 -36.33 -0.99
C LEU A 875 6.29 -37.62 -0.26
N VAL A 876 7.22 -38.17 0.52
CA VAL A 876 7.01 -39.34 1.36
C VAL A 876 7.45 -39.05 2.80
N GLU A 877 7.04 -39.87 3.76
CA GLU A 877 7.26 -39.65 5.20
C GLU A 877 8.72 -39.32 5.60
N LYS A 878 9.71 -39.79 4.82
CA LYS A 878 11.14 -39.62 5.11
C LYS A 878 11.89 -38.68 4.16
N GLY A 879 11.22 -38.03 3.21
CA GLY A 879 11.88 -37.15 2.24
C GLY A 879 11.14 -37.10 0.91
N ILE A 880 11.87 -36.87 -0.18
CA ILE A 880 11.27 -36.83 -1.52
C ILE A 880 11.65 -38.08 -2.29
N ARG A 881 10.64 -38.84 -2.70
CA ARG A 881 10.77 -39.93 -3.64
C ARG A 881 10.91 -39.36 -5.04
N VAL A 882 11.96 -39.77 -5.73
CA VAL A 882 12.29 -39.36 -7.09
C VAL A 882 12.24 -40.58 -7.99
N VAL A 883 11.50 -40.46 -9.10
CA VAL A 883 11.34 -41.48 -10.14
C VAL A 883 11.64 -40.82 -11.49
N ASN A 884 12.24 -41.55 -12.42
CA ASN A 884 12.27 -41.15 -13.82
C ASN A 884 11.84 -42.33 -14.69
N ASP A 885 10.57 -42.31 -15.12
CA ASP A 885 9.97 -43.32 -16.01
C ASP A 885 10.17 -43.00 -17.50
N GLY A 886 10.88 -41.91 -17.80
CA GLY A 886 11.33 -41.56 -19.15
C GLY A 886 12.50 -42.44 -19.63
N LYS A 887 12.80 -42.33 -20.94
CA LYS A 887 13.88 -43.08 -21.60
C LYS A 887 15.24 -42.35 -21.60
N ASP A 888 15.27 -41.11 -21.11
CA ASP A 888 16.47 -40.27 -21.03
C ASP A 888 16.54 -39.56 -19.65
N LEU A 889 17.57 -38.74 -19.47
CA LEU A 889 17.98 -38.10 -18.24
C LEU A 889 16.93 -37.14 -17.66
N GLY A 890 16.62 -37.35 -16.39
CA GLY A 890 15.93 -36.42 -15.52
C GLY A 890 16.85 -35.95 -14.40
N ILE A 891 16.70 -34.71 -13.93
CA ILE A 891 17.57 -34.10 -12.93
C ILE A 891 16.72 -33.46 -11.83
N LEU A 892 17.03 -33.76 -10.57
CA LEU A 892 16.59 -32.98 -9.41
C LEU A 892 17.73 -32.06 -8.97
N LEU A 893 17.47 -30.77 -8.81
CA LEU A 893 18.47 -29.75 -8.54
C LEU A 893 18.20 -29.01 -7.22
N THR A 894 19.27 -28.69 -6.50
CA THR A 894 19.23 -27.82 -5.31
C THR A 894 19.20 -26.34 -5.71
N PRO A 895 18.81 -25.44 -4.79
CA PRO A 895 19.11 -24.02 -4.93
C PRO A 895 20.62 -23.79 -5.04
N GLN A 896 20.99 -22.65 -5.61
CA GLN A 896 22.39 -22.28 -5.72
C GLN A 896 22.97 -21.86 -4.36
N PHE A 897 24.25 -22.13 -4.18
CA PHE A 897 25.08 -21.71 -3.04
C PHE A 897 26.44 -21.20 -3.54
N GLN A 898 27.23 -20.67 -2.60
CA GLN A 898 28.51 -20.02 -2.87
C GLN A 898 29.65 -20.87 -2.31
N LEU A 899 30.58 -21.27 -3.18
CA LEU A 899 31.83 -21.92 -2.80
C LEU A 899 33.02 -21.01 -3.13
N GLU A 900 34.11 -21.19 -2.38
CA GLU A 900 35.38 -20.51 -2.58
C GLU A 900 36.26 -21.33 -3.53
N PRO A 901 37.09 -20.68 -4.37
CA PRO A 901 38.07 -21.37 -5.20
C PRO A 901 39.13 -22.10 -4.35
N SER A 902 39.71 -23.17 -4.88
CA SER A 902 40.81 -23.93 -4.26
C SER A 902 40.57 -24.38 -2.81
N THR A 903 39.31 -24.64 -2.46
CA THR A 903 38.88 -24.93 -1.09
C THR A 903 38.30 -26.34 -1.03
N THR A 904 38.62 -27.05 0.05
CA THR A 904 38.14 -28.43 0.25
C THR A 904 36.81 -28.44 0.98
N TYR A 905 35.88 -29.23 0.47
CA TYR A 905 34.51 -29.36 0.97
C TYR A 905 34.11 -30.81 1.15
N GLY A 906 33.22 -31.05 2.11
CA GLY A 906 32.56 -32.33 2.33
C GLY A 906 31.07 -32.26 1.95
N ILE A 907 30.56 -33.32 1.34
CA ILE A 907 29.14 -33.54 1.05
C ILE A 907 28.68 -34.74 1.87
N ASP A 908 27.71 -34.55 2.74
CA ASP A 908 26.95 -35.64 3.36
C ASP A 908 25.53 -35.66 2.82
N LEU A 909 24.98 -36.84 2.58
CA LEU A 909 23.58 -37.00 2.22
C LEU A 909 23.06 -38.37 2.60
N LYS A 910 21.77 -38.42 2.90
CA LYS A 910 21.08 -39.66 3.24
C LYS A 910 20.03 -39.96 2.19
N LEU A 911 20.16 -41.13 1.59
CA LEU A 911 19.29 -41.62 0.52
C LEU A 911 18.66 -42.95 0.93
N GLY A 912 17.36 -43.08 0.70
CA GLY A 912 16.61 -44.34 0.78
C GLY A 912 16.27 -44.89 -0.61
N GLY A 913 15.76 -46.12 -0.67
CA GLY A 913 15.31 -46.74 -1.91
C GLY A 913 16.43 -47.28 -2.80
N ASP A 914 16.20 -47.32 -4.11
CA ASP A 914 17.09 -47.94 -5.11
C ASP A 914 18.14 -46.94 -5.62
N VAL A 915 19.23 -46.78 -4.86
CA VAL A 915 20.32 -45.81 -5.10
C VAL A 915 21.40 -46.36 -6.07
N GLU A 916 21.14 -47.46 -6.78
CA GLU A 916 22.12 -48.15 -7.64
C GLU A 916 22.41 -47.42 -8.98
N GLU A 917 22.96 -48.10 -10.00
CA GLU A 917 23.61 -47.55 -11.22
C GLU A 917 22.86 -46.42 -11.97
N HIS A 918 21.59 -46.18 -11.67
CA HIS A 918 20.73 -45.18 -12.30
C HIS A 918 20.86 -43.76 -11.72
N LEU A 919 21.54 -43.58 -10.57
CA LEU A 919 21.76 -42.28 -9.91
C LEU A 919 23.22 -41.80 -10.02
N GLN A 920 23.40 -40.53 -10.40
CA GLN A 920 24.67 -39.81 -10.28
C GLN A 920 24.47 -38.52 -9.48
N LEU A 921 25.41 -38.24 -8.58
CA LEU A 921 25.50 -36.95 -7.92
C LEU A 921 26.57 -36.10 -8.59
N LEU A 922 26.23 -34.84 -8.88
CA LEU A 922 27.12 -33.90 -9.56
C LEU A 922 27.03 -32.52 -8.89
N LEU A 923 28.18 -31.90 -8.65
CA LEU A 923 28.28 -30.50 -8.27
C LEU A 923 28.66 -29.69 -9.52
N HIS A 924 27.78 -28.78 -9.90
CA HIS A 924 27.92 -27.97 -11.11
C HIS A 924 28.22 -26.51 -10.76
N SER A 925 29.09 -25.85 -11.53
CA SER A 925 29.33 -24.40 -11.52
C SER A 925 28.92 -23.77 -12.85
N ARG A 926 28.32 -22.58 -12.80
CA ARG A 926 27.92 -21.83 -14.02
C ARG A 926 29.06 -21.10 -14.71
N SER A 927 30.14 -20.84 -14.01
CA SER A 927 31.35 -20.19 -14.54
C SER A 927 32.61 -20.92 -14.08
N GLY A 928 33.69 -20.70 -14.82
CA GLY A 928 34.92 -21.50 -14.71
C GLY A 928 34.67 -22.95 -15.14
N THR A 929 35.35 -23.88 -14.48
CA THR A 929 35.20 -25.32 -14.71
C THR A 929 33.80 -25.78 -14.28
N ALA A 930 33.02 -26.29 -15.22
CA ALA A 930 31.59 -26.58 -15.01
C ALA A 930 31.31 -27.70 -14.01
N ILE A 931 32.15 -28.74 -13.94
CA ILE A 931 31.96 -29.88 -13.04
C ILE A 931 33.02 -29.81 -11.94
N GLN A 932 32.58 -29.59 -10.70
CA GLN A 932 33.44 -29.48 -9.53
C GLN A 932 33.55 -30.82 -8.77
N PHE A 933 32.50 -31.64 -8.85
CA PHE A 933 32.46 -32.98 -8.28
C PHE A 933 31.46 -33.83 -9.05
N SER A 934 31.74 -35.13 -9.20
CA SER A 934 30.87 -36.07 -9.90
C SER A 934 31.13 -37.49 -9.39
N GLN A 935 30.08 -38.21 -9.02
CA GLN A 935 30.18 -39.57 -8.51
C GLN A 935 29.06 -40.47 -9.07
N ARG A 936 29.46 -41.58 -9.71
CA ARG A 936 28.59 -42.68 -10.17
C ARG A 936 29.41 -43.99 -10.28
N PRO A 937 28.95 -45.12 -9.73
CA PRO A 937 27.86 -45.24 -8.75
C PRO A 937 28.22 -44.55 -7.42
N LEU A 938 27.23 -44.25 -6.59
CA LEU A 938 27.44 -43.55 -5.30
C LEU A 938 28.20 -44.39 -4.25
N GLY A 939 28.28 -45.71 -4.44
CA GLY A 939 28.94 -46.62 -3.50
C GLY A 939 28.00 -47.11 -2.40
N LYS A 940 28.55 -47.50 -1.25
CA LYS A 940 27.77 -47.90 -0.06
C LYS A 940 27.78 -46.77 0.97
N PRO A 941 26.67 -46.53 1.67
CA PRO A 941 26.66 -45.59 2.77
C PRO A 941 27.55 -46.09 3.91
N ASN A 942 27.94 -45.18 4.80
CA ASN A 942 28.61 -45.54 6.05
C ASN A 942 27.68 -46.34 6.99
N GLY A 943 28.20 -46.77 8.14
CA GLY A 943 27.46 -47.61 9.10
C GLY A 943 26.15 -47.00 9.64
N GLU A 944 25.87 -45.72 9.38
CA GLU A 944 24.67 -45.00 9.80
C GLU A 944 23.72 -44.69 8.63
N GLY A 945 24.03 -45.16 7.42
CA GLY A 945 23.19 -44.93 6.22
C GLY A 945 23.47 -43.61 5.48
N THR A 946 24.56 -42.92 5.80
CA THR A 946 24.95 -41.64 5.17
C THR A 946 26.03 -41.85 4.11
N TYR A 947 25.86 -41.23 2.95
CA TYR A 947 26.89 -41.12 1.91
C TYR A 947 27.72 -39.87 2.17
N SER A 948 29.04 -40.02 2.28
CA SER A 948 29.96 -38.91 2.56
C SER A 948 31.03 -38.83 1.47
N PHE A 949 31.21 -37.65 0.91
CA PHE A 949 32.17 -37.35 -0.16
C PHE A 949 33.03 -36.15 0.20
N THR A 950 34.25 -36.09 -0.33
CA THR A 950 35.16 -34.94 -0.19
C THR A 950 35.65 -34.53 -1.57
N PHE A 951 35.70 -33.22 -1.84
CA PHE A 951 36.18 -32.67 -3.09
C PHE A 951 36.86 -31.32 -2.85
N THR A 952 37.70 -30.89 -3.80
CA THR A 952 38.35 -29.57 -3.79
C THR A 952 37.90 -28.80 -5.01
N THR A 953 37.46 -27.56 -4.82
CA THR A 953 37.03 -26.67 -5.92
C THR A 953 38.21 -26.24 -6.79
N THR A 954 37.95 -25.96 -8.06
CA THR A 954 38.97 -25.51 -9.00
C THR A 954 39.40 -24.06 -8.73
N GLU A 955 40.61 -23.70 -9.17
CA GLU A 955 41.18 -22.35 -9.01
C GLU A 955 40.40 -21.27 -9.77
N ASP A 956 39.80 -21.64 -10.91
CA ASP A 956 39.03 -20.75 -11.78
C ASP A 956 37.56 -20.59 -11.36
N LEU A 957 37.18 -21.15 -10.20
CA LEU A 957 35.82 -21.05 -9.69
C LEU A 957 35.50 -19.60 -9.28
N GLU A 958 34.49 -19.02 -9.92
CA GLU A 958 33.91 -17.76 -9.44
C GLU A 958 32.90 -18.03 -8.33
N ALA A 959 32.93 -17.20 -7.30
CA ALA A 959 32.06 -17.35 -6.15
C ALA A 959 30.60 -17.08 -6.52
N GLY A 960 29.73 -18.05 -6.24
CA GLY A 960 28.29 -17.95 -6.45
C GLY A 960 27.83 -18.60 -7.76
N GLY A 961 26.77 -19.40 -7.67
CA GLY A 961 26.20 -20.08 -8.84
C GLY A 961 26.52 -21.58 -8.92
N GLN A 962 26.94 -22.18 -7.80
CA GLN A 962 27.12 -23.63 -7.68
C GLN A 962 25.83 -24.31 -7.22
N ASP A 963 25.49 -25.48 -7.77
CA ASP A 963 24.33 -26.29 -7.38
C ASP A 963 24.66 -27.79 -7.35
N LEU A 964 23.98 -28.53 -6.48
CA LEU A 964 24.01 -30.00 -6.47
C LEU A 964 22.90 -30.52 -7.37
N ARG A 965 23.24 -31.55 -8.16
CA ARG A 965 22.34 -32.18 -9.12
C ARG A 965 22.32 -33.69 -8.92
N PHE A 966 21.10 -34.21 -8.81
CA PHE A 966 20.81 -35.63 -8.72
C PHE A 966 20.28 -36.10 -10.08
N TYR A 967 21.16 -36.75 -10.85
CA TYR A 967 20.89 -37.24 -12.19
C TYR A 967 20.25 -38.63 -12.11
N HIS A 968 19.07 -38.81 -12.70
CA HIS A 968 18.42 -40.10 -12.87
C HIS A 968 18.35 -40.45 -14.36
N TYR A 969 19.04 -41.51 -14.78
CA TYR A 969 19.25 -41.84 -16.19
C TYR A 969 18.07 -42.54 -16.92
N GLY A 970 16.88 -42.60 -16.31
CA GLY A 970 15.69 -43.21 -16.92
C GLY A 970 15.70 -44.75 -17.00
N ASP A 971 14.75 -45.29 -17.76
CA ASP A 971 14.55 -46.73 -18.08
C ASP A 971 14.37 -47.64 -16.85
N SER A 972 13.83 -47.11 -15.74
CA SER A 972 13.50 -47.92 -14.57
C SER A 972 12.32 -47.35 -13.78
N GLU A 973 11.38 -48.20 -13.35
CA GLU A 973 10.40 -47.86 -12.30
C GLU A 973 11.03 -47.72 -10.89
N LYS A 974 12.36 -47.85 -10.80
CA LYS A 974 13.10 -47.75 -9.55
C LYS A 974 13.06 -46.31 -9.04
N SER A 975 12.92 -46.17 -7.74
CA SER A 975 12.80 -44.88 -7.07
C SER A 975 13.83 -44.78 -5.95
N TYR A 976 14.46 -43.62 -5.81
CA TYR A 976 15.24 -43.30 -4.62
C TYR A 976 14.54 -42.19 -3.82
N ILE A 977 14.83 -42.12 -2.53
CA ILE A 977 14.30 -41.09 -1.63
C ILE A 977 15.46 -40.23 -1.19
N VAL A 978 15.38 -38.92 -1.40
CA VAL A 978 16.34 -37.97 -0.83
C VAL A 978 15.79 -37.51 0.51
N GLU A 979 16.44 -37.92 1.61
CA GLU A 979 16.02 -37.53 2.98
C GLU A 979 16.60 -36.16 3.35
N TRP A 980 17.92 -36.03 3.28
CA TRP A 980 18.63 -34.78 3.55
C TRP A 980 19.98 -34.70 2.85
N VAL A 981 20.49 -33.48 2.70
CA VAL A 981 21.82 -33.16 2.16
C VAL A 981 22.46 -32.05 2.98
N ALA A 982 23.75 -32.17 3.27
CA ALA A 982 24.58 -31.16 3.91
C ALA A 982 25.91 -31.00 3.16
N LEU A 983 26.35 -29.77 3.02
CA LEU A 983 27.61 -29.36 2.40
C LEU A 983 28.35 -28.47 3.38
N TYR A 984 29.60 -28.82 3.69
CA TYR A 984 30.41 -28.09 4.68
C TYR A 984 31.85 -27.90 4.21
N LYS A 985 32.45 -26.79 4.63
CA LYS A 985 33.89 -26.49 4.44
C LYS A 985 34.71 -27.44 5.32
N MET A 986 35.81 -27.96 4.78
CA MET A 986 36.78 -28.71 5.56
C MET A 986 37.97 -27.82 5.87
N ASP A 987 38.39 -27.83 7.14
CA ASP A 987 39.58 -27.14 7.62
C ASP A 987 40.87 -27.91 7.33
#